data_AF-A0ABD3FFP7-F1
#
_entry.id   AF-A0ABD3FFP7-F1
#
_cell.length_a   1.000
_cell.length_b   1.000
_cell.length_c   1.000
_cell.angle_alpha   90.00
_cell.angle_beta   90.00
_cell.angle_gamma   90.00
#
_symmetry.space_group_name_H-M   'P 1'
#
loop_
_entity.id
_entity.type
_entity.pdbx_description
1 polymer ?
#
loop_
_entity_poly.entity_id
_entity_poly.type
_entity_poly.pdbx_seq_one_letter_code
_entity_poly.pdbx_strand_id
1 'polypeptide(L)'
;MSVEMEGAALKQLQKACAELKEEMTAMYEQRTGRRPDEARVKQRRWRVLLLLSHMKSGLRETFLEADARRTRVQEQKNVAETHQLQLQNLLYEKDHLLREIHRCRGFSTKEMDKIEFADGDIPIKVDADVHRQHLDQLTQELHARKRLQEELKEIKLKIAKVEDATETKQAFLNALPDHLAGIEAATTGLQKYMGEPVTAQRNRHRTAGAELPTPLYALYCELEAYQTASGDAGKQLLLEIVDSIGVKYTGAFRKRGFPAALDRQEHVSPAVKRLKAPSRSPSSSVNEATPPPPHSRAPSRSPSAKRVGTSVEPENGEIVATHTAEKLLELRPHASPEDEEETKEESSESKQEPNENTNATTAQNLWKPHTKALQLTISVVAPLDSDKNGDAAKNVSGSFTVMFQYFPVAKTVTAEVVKTVPASFNHGSHQRSILMNLFPGDDGLSVPQLAVNYIFQEDSEERTEVEFPANAACRPYHWAQWVCGLDPTKRPDPDVEAEEKPRRRPEPSVRNVMAQLVKRFVATVVLKKHLDQLTKATSGTHRSEDDGAHFVHPLAHHLFPHEVKTHLEEWKEIPTPPQDVFQLFKESCAPSSRPRARFHLPTTGCRYFRTGLKNGQAKVSAIVEISPEYPIRAPRFLFQPRLTMTSKAVDKDQLFVYENQLKELEIEVNAYYDELVPKGTEYFLLLHQLRKIEVCFDVLCNAASDGDADVSLCFGRERRGKDRRQALVMDTAAKELRHR
;
A
#
# COMPACT_ATOMS: atom_id res chain seq x y z
N MET A 1 -58.70 -26.96 -106.81
CA MET A 1 -59.67 -27.90 -107.43
C MET A 1 -61.01 -27.96 -106.66
N SER A 2 -61.04 -28.02 -105.33
CA SER A 2 -62.29 -28.33 -104.59
C SER A 2 -63.36 -27.23 -104.48
N VAL A 3 -63.13 -26.01 -104.99
CA VAL A 3 -64.03 -24.85 -104.78
C VAL A 3 -65.17 -24.79 -105.82
N GLU A 4 -64.95 -25.27 -107.04
CA GLU A 4 -65.95 -25.16 -108.13
C GLU A 4 -67.13 -26.15 -107.97
N MET A 5 -66.97 -27.17 -107.13
CA MET A 5 -68.03 -28.12 -106.74
C MET A 5 -68.96 -27.58 -105.65
N GLU A 6 -68.67 -26.43 -105.04
CA GLU A 6 -69.42 -25.94 -103.89
C GLU A 6 -70.87 -25.56 -104.22
N GLY A 7 -71.80 -26.08 -103.41
CA GLY A 7 -73.23 -25.93 -103.60
C GLY A 7 -73.76 -26.59 -104.88
N ALA A 8 -73.03 -27.56 -105.47
CA ALA A 8 -73.52 -28.33 -106.61
C ALA A 8 -74.83 -29.05 -106.29
N ALA A 9 -74.93 -29.68 -105.11
CA ALA A 9 -76.17 -30.29 -104.62
C ALA A 9 -77.31 -29.27 -104.49
N LEU A 10 -77.01 -28.03 -104.05
CA LEU A 10 -78.02 -26.98 -103.89
C LEU A 10 -78.53 -26.47 -105.24
N LYS A 11 -77.65 -26.31 -106.23
CA LYS A 11 -78.01 -25.94 -107.61
C LYS A 11 -78.85 -27.05 -108.27
N GLN A 12 -78.51 -28.33 -108.06
CA GLN A 12 -79.29 -29.47 -108.55
C GLN A 12 -80.67 -29.56 -107.88
N LEU A 13 -80.75 -29.36 -106.57
CA LEU A 13 -82.01 -29.29 -105.83
C LEU A 13 -82.91 -28.15 -106.33
N GLN A 14 -82.37 -26.94 -106.50
CA GLN A 14 -83.11 -25.79 -107.05
C GLN A 14 -83.68 -26.09 -108.44
N LYS A 15 -82.91 -26.76 -109.30
CA LYS A 15 -83.38 -27.21 -110.61
C LYS A 15 -84.50 -28.25 -110.51
N ALA A 16 -84.38 -29.26 -109.65
CA ALA A 16 -85.43 -30.25 -109.44
C ALA A 16 -86.74 -29.62 -108.90
N CYS A 17 -86.64 -28.61 -108.02
CA CYS A 17 -87.79 -27.83 -107.55
C CYS A 17 -88.46 -27.03 -108.68
N ALA A 18 -87.69 -26.48 -109.62
CA ALA A 18 -88.23 -25.75 -110.78
C ALA A 18 -88.98 -26.69 -111.74
N GLU A 19 -88.35 -27.80 -112.15
CA GLU A 19 -88.97 -28.82 -113.02
C GLU A 19 -90.24 -29.42 -112.39
N LEU A 20 -90.22 -29.65 -111.06
CA LEU A 20 -91.39 -30.09 -110.30
C LEU A 20 -92.54 -29.06 -110.34
N LYS A 21 -92.22 -27.77 -110.21
CA LYS A 21 -93.19 -26.68 -110.25
C LYS A 21 -93.87 -26.60 -111.63
N GLU A 22 -93.09 -26.70 -112.71
CA GLU A 22 -93.61 -26.65 -114.09
C GLU A 22 -94.55 -27.82 -114.43
N GLU A 23 -94.19 -29.07 -114.10
CA GLU A 23 -95.09 -30.21 -114.32
C GLU A 23 -96.31 -30.18 -113.38
N MET A 24 -96.20 -29.57 -112.18
CA MET A 24 -97.37 -29.33 -111.32
C MET A 24 -98.32 -28.27 -111.88
N THR A 25 -97.83 -27.12 -112.37
CA THR A 25 -98.69 -26.11 -113.01
C THR A 25 -99.34 -26.67 -114.27
N ALA A 26 -98.59 -27.39 -115.09
CA ALA A 26 -99.09 -27.99 -116.32
C ALA A 26 -100.09 -29.15 -116.08
N MET A 27 -100.05 -29.83 -114.92
CA MET A 27 -101.15 -30.72 -114.50
C MET A 27 -102.39 -29.96 -114.01
N TYR A 28 -102.22 -28.78 -113.41
CA TYR A 28 -103.33 -27.99 -112.87
C TYR A 28 -104.18 -27.38 -114.00
N GLU A 29 -103.53 -26.82 -115.03
CA GLU A 29 -104.16 -26.33 -116.26
C GLU A 29 -104.89 -27.44 -117.03
N GLN A 30 -104.32 -28.65 -117.04
CA GLN A 30 -104.92 -29.81 -117.72
C GLN A 30 -106.20 -30.31 -117.02
N ARG A 31 -106.49 -29.86 -115.78
CA ARG A 31 -107.69 -30.21 -115.01
C ARG A 31 -108.91 -29.33 -115.34
N THR A 32 -108.72 -28.15 -115.94
CA THR A 32 -109.83 -27.24 -116.30
C THR A 32 -110.42 -27.49 -117.69
N GLY A 33 -109.82 -28.36 -118.51
CA GLY A 33 -110.34 -28.74 -119.82
C GLY A 33 -111.51 -29.72 -119.75
N ARG A 34 -112.54 -29.55 -120.60
CA ARG A 34 -113.81 -30.31 -120.55
C ARG A 34 -113.73 -31.82 -120.89
N ARG A 35 -112.56 -32.36 -121.28
CA ARG A 35 -112.27 -33.80 -121.35
C ARG A 35 -110.78 -34.06 -121.04
N PRO A 36 -110.42 -34.75 -119.95
CA PRO A 36 -109.02 -35.09 -119.65
C PRO A 36 -108.55 -36.34 -120.39
N ASP A 37 -107.31 -36.32 -120.88
CA ASP A 37 -106.61 -37.50 -121.43
C ASP A 37 -105.86 -38.23 -120.31
N GLU A 38 -106.39 -39.37 -119.90
CA GLU A 38 -105.98 -40.09 -118.70
C GLU A 38 -104.56 -40.67 -118.80
N ALA A 39 -104.10 -41.05 -120.00
CA ALA A 39 -102.76 -41.60 -120.21
C ALA A 39 -101.68 -40.54 -119.97
N ARG A 40 -101.84 -39.34 -120.52
CA ARG A 40 -100.92 -38.20 -120.30
C ARG A 40 -100.91 -37.73 -118.83
N VAL A 41 -102.07 -37.71 -118.17
CA VAL A 41 -102.16 -37.41 -116.73
C VAL A 41 -101.42 -38.45 -115.90
N LYS A 42 -101.52 -39.75 -116.24
CA LYS A 42 -100.77 -40.82 -115.56
C LYS A 42 -99.25 -40.66 -115.75
N GLN A 43 -98.78 -40.31 -116.95
CA GLN A 43 -97.36 -40.07 -117.22
C GLN A 43 -96.81 -38.88 -116.41
N ARG A 44 -97.54 -37.75 -116.37
CA ARG A 44 -97.14 -36.57 -115.58
C ARG A 44 -97.09 -36.84 -114.07
N ARG A 45 -98.06 -37.58 -113.54
CA ARG A 45 -98.05 -38.03 -112.13
C ARG A 45 -96.79 -38.83 -111.78
N TRP A 46 -96.37 -39.76 -112.65
CA TRP A 46 -95.12 -40.50 -112.46
C TRP A 46 -93.88 -39.60 -112.51
N ARG A 47 -93.82 -38.64 -113.43
CA ARG A 47 -92.69 -37.69 -113.52
C ARG A 47 -92.61 -36.78 -112.29
N VAL A 48 -93.74 -36.31 -111.79
CA VAL A 48 -93.82 -35.54 -110.53
C VAL A 48 -93.41 -36.36 -109.31
N LEU A 49 -93.77 -37.64 -109.23
CA LEU A 49 -93.28 -38.53 -108.16
C LEU A 49 -91.76 -38.74 -108.22
N LEU A 50 -91.19 -38.88 -109.42
CA LEU A 50 -89.74 -38.97 -109.61
C LEU A 50 -89.02 -37.67 -109.22
N LEU A 51 -89.55 -36.52 -109.63
CA LEU A 51 -89.01 -35.20 -109.27
C LEU A 51 -89.13 -34.91 -107.76
N LEU A 52 -90.21 -35.35 -107.10
CA LEU A 52 -90.32 -35.32 -105.63
C LEU A 52 -89.27 -36.23 -104.95
N SER A 53 -88.88 -37.34 -105.57
CA SER A 53 -87.78 -38.18 -105.08
C SER A 53 -86.43 -37.50 -105.23
N HIS A 54 -86.14 -36.90 -106.40
CA HIS A 54 -84.91 -36.13 -106.65
C HIS A 54 -84.81 -34.89 -105.76
N MET A 55 -85.94 -34.22 -105.49
CA MET A 55 -86.00 -33.11 -104.53
C MET A 55 -85.65 -33.59 -103.11
N LYS A 56 -86.11 -34.78 -102.69
CA LYS A 56 -85.77 -35.34 -101.37
C LYS A 56 -84.32 -35.80 -101.26
N SER A 57 -83.72 -36.38 -102.32
CA SER A 57 -82.29 -36.72 -102.32
C SER A 57 -81.42 -35.45 -102.32
N GLY A 58 -81.72 -34.47 -103.18
CA GLY A 58 -81.03 -33.17 -103.20
C GLY A 58 -81.14 -32.40 -101.88
N LEU A 59 -82.28 -32.48 -101.17
CA LEU A 59 -82.40 -31.93 -99.82
C LEU A 59 -81.40 -32.62 -98.87
N ARG A 60 -81.37 -33.95 -98.88
CA ARG A 60 -80.47 -34.74 -98.02
C ARG A 60 -79.00 -34.45 -98.33
N GLU A 61 -78.64 -34.36 -99.59
CA GLU A 61 -77.27 -34.05 -100.04
C GLU A 61 -76.84 -32.65 -99.63
N THR A 62 -77.70 -31.63 -99.74
CA THR A 62 -77.37 -30.27 -99.25
C THR A 62 -77.24 -30.20 -97.74
N PHE A 63 -78.07 -30.92 -96.97
CA PHE A 63 -77.90 -31.01 -95.52
C PHE A 63 -76.60 -31.73 -95.12
N LEU A 64 -76.20 -32.79 -95.83
CA LEU A 64 -74.92 -33.47 -95.61
C LEU A 64 -73.71 -32.60 -96.00
N GLU A 65 -73.79 -31.83 -97.10
CA GLU A 65 -72.75 -30.87 -97.49
C GLU A 65 -72.62 -29.74 -96.44
N ALA A 66 -73.74 -29.24 -95.92
CA ALA A 66 -73.76 -28.22 -94.87
C ALA A 66 -73.19 -28.74 -93.54
N ASP A 67 -73.53 -29.96 -93.15
CA ASP A 67 -73.02 -30.58 -91.91
C ASP A 67 -71.52 -30.90 -92.02
N ALA A 68 -71.05 -31.42 -93.16
CA ALA A 68 -69.63 -31.65 -93.42
C ALA A 68 -68.79 -30.36 -93.45
N ARG A 69 -69.37 -29.22 -93.83
CA ARG A 69 -68.75 -27.89 -93.65
C ARG A 69 -68.70 -27.50 -92.18
N ARG A 70 -69.78 -27.74 -91.43
CA ARG A 70 -69.90 -27.42 -90.00
C ARG A 70 -68.91 -28.22 -89.15
N THR A 71 -68.76 -29.52 -89.39
CA THR A 71 -67.77 -30.35 -88.70
C THR A 71 -66.35 -29.87 -88.97
N ARG A 72 -65.99 -29.63 -90.24
CA ARG A 72 -64.66 -29.11 -90.63
C ARG A 72 -64.34 -27.76 -89.99
N VAL A 73 -65.31 -26.84 -89.89
CA VAL A 73 -65.13 -25.56 -89.18
C VAL A 73 -64.96 -25.79 -87.68
N GLN A 74 -65.72 -26.70 -87.08
CA GLN A 74 -65.58 -27.06 -85.67
C GLN A 74 -64.24 -27.73 -85.36
N GLU A 75 -63.71 -28.59 -86.24
CA GLU A 75 -62.37 -29.19 -86.12
C GLU A 75 -61.27 -28.12 -86.10
N GLN A 76 -61.29 -27.18 -87.05
CA GLN A 76 -60.31 -26.08 -87.10
C GLN A 76 -60.45 -25.14 -85.90
N LYS A 77 -61.68 -24.90 -85.44
CA LYS A 77 -61.95 -24.16 -84.20
C LYS A 77 -61.34 -24.89 -82.98
N ASN A 78 -61.57 -26.19 -82.84
CA ASN A 78 -61.01 -26.99 -81.74
C ASN A 78 -59.48 -26.89 -81.70
N VAL A 79 -58.81 -27.00 -82.85
CA VAL A 79 -57.34 -26.85 -82.93
C VAL A 79 -56.90 -25.46 -82.45
N ALA A 80 -57.56 -24.40 -82.92
CA ALA A 80 -57.26 -23.03 -82.46
C ALA A 80 -57.48 -22.86 -80.95
N GLU A 81 -58.55 -23.45 -80.39
CA GLU A 81 -58.83 -23.43 -78.95
C GLU A 81 -57.76 -24.21 -78.15
N THR A 82 -57.22 -25.33 -78.67
CA THR A 82 -56.11 -26.05 -78.01
C THR A 82 -54.80 -25.25 -78.00
N HIS A 83 -54.45 -24.56 -79.09
CA HIS A 83 -53.27 -23.70 -79.13
C HIS A 83 -53.43 -22.46 -78.24
N GLN A 84 -54.64 -21.89 -78.16
CA GLN A 84 -54.94 -20.77 -77.26
C GLN A 84 -54.77 -21.18 -75.79
N LEU A 85 -55.21 -22.40 -75.42
CA LEU A 85 -55.00 -22.95 -74.08
C LEU A 85 -53.50 -23.16 -73.75
N GLN A 86 -52.72 -23.68 -74.70
CA GLN A 86 -51.26 -23.83 -74.54
C GLN A 86 -50.56 -22.47 -74.34
N LEU A 87 -50.92 -21.46 -75.14
CA LEU A 87 -50.41 -20.10 -74.98
C LEU A 87 -50.78 -19.50 -73.61
N GLN A 88 -52.02 -19.70 -73.16
CA GLN A 88 -52.47 -19.20 -71.86
C GLN A 88 -51.73 -19.86 -70.69
N ASN A 89 -51.43 -21.17 -70.77
CA ASN A 89 -50.63 -21.87 -69.78
C ASN A 89 -49.20 -21.30 -69.68
N LEU A 90 -48.54 -21.08 -70.82
CA LEU A 90 -47.19 -20.47 -70.87
C LEU A 90 -47.16 -19.02 -70.35
N LEU A 91 -48.24 -18.26 -70.56
CA LEU A 91 -48.39 -16.92 -69.98
C LEU A 91 -48.54 -16.98 -68.45
N TYR A 92 -49.32 -17.94 -67.91
CA TYR A 92 -49.41 -18.15 -66.46
C TYR A 92 -48.07 -18.58 -65.84
N GLU A 93 -47.31 -19.44 -66.50
CA GLU A 93 -45.97 -19.87 -66.05
C GLU A 93 -44.99 -18.69 -66.04
N LYS A 94 -44.91 -17.93 -67.13
CA LYS A 94 -44.12 -16.70 -67.22
C LYS A 94 -44.49 -15.72 -66.09
N ASP A 95 -45.77 -15.47 -65.88
CA ASP A 95 -46.23 -14.53 -64.85
C ASP A 95 -46.05 -15.09 -63.42
N HIS A 96 -46.01 -16.41 -63.22
CA HIS A 96 -45.56 -17.02 -61.97
C HIS A 96 -44.07 -16.72 -61.74
N LEU A 97 -43.21 -17.09 -62.69
CA LEU A 97 -41.75 -16.92 -62.61
C LEU A 97 -41.36 -15.44 -62.46
N LEU A 98 -42.04 -14.50 -63.12
CA LEU A 98 -41.80 -13.07 -62.93
C LEU A 98 -42.19 -12.57 -61.53
N ARG A 99 -43.30 -13.05 -60.96
CA ARG A 99 -43.68 -12.74 -59.57
C ARG A 99 -42.72 -13.37 -58.56
N GLU A 100 -42.19 -14.54 -58.86
CA GLU A 100 -41.21 -15.25 -58.03
C GLU A 100 -39.83 -14.57 -58.08
N ILE A 101 -39.33 -14.22 -59.26
CA ILE A 101 -38.11 -13.39 -59.42
C ILE A 101 -38.26 -12.05 -58.71
N HIS A 102 -39.44 -11.41 -58.79
CA HIS A 102 -39.70 -10.16 -58.07
C HIS A 102 -39.71 -10.37 -56.54
N ARG A 103 -40.32 -11.46 -56.04
CA ARG A 103 -40.28 -11.84 -54.62
C ARG A 103 -38.85 -12.06 -54.13
N CYS A 104 -38.02 -12.80 -54.87
CA CYS A 104 -36.64 -13.07 -54.51
C CYS A 104 -35.74 -11.83 -54.59
N ARG A 105 -35.97 -10.93 -55.56
CA ARG A 105 -35.27 -9.62 -55.64
C ARG A 105 -35.75 -8.60 -54.59
N GLY A 106 -36.95 -8.77 -54.06
CA GLY A 106 -37.51 -7.97 -52.96
C GLY A 106 -37.10 -8.45 -51.56
N PHE A 107 -36.14 -9.37 -51.44
CA PHE A 107 -35.64 -9.86 -50.15
C PHE A 107 -34.87 -8.75 -49.41
N SER A 108 -35.47 -8.22 -48.34
CA SER A 108 -34.93 -7.12 -47.52
C SER A 108 -34.31 -7.66 -46.23
N THR A 109 -33.01 -7.44 -46.08
CA THR A 109 -32.17 -7.84 -44.94
C THR A 109 -32.24 -6.83 -43.79
N LYS A 110 -33.43 -6.63 -43.23
CA LYS A 110 -33.75 -5.63 -42.19
C LYS A 110 -32.85 -5.63 -40.93
N GLU A 111 -32.10 -6.70 -40.70
CA GLU A 111 -31.15 -6.79 -39.58
C GLU A 111 -29.78 -6.19 -39.90
N MET A 112 -29.40 -6.11 -41.20
CA MET A 112 -28.18 -5.44 -41.65
C MET A 112 -28.32 -3.91 -41.54
N ASP A 113 -29.51 -3.39 -41.86
CA ASP A 113 -29.87 -1.96 -41.75
C ASP A 113 -29.79 -1.39 -40.30
N LYS A 114 -29.49 -2.24 -39.31
CA LYS A 114 -29.32 -1.91 -37.88
C LYS A 114 -27.85 -1.92 -37.42
N ILE A 115 -26.90 -2.12 -38.34
CA ILE A 115 -25.47 -2.23 -38.03
C ILE A 115 -24.78 -0.95 -38.51
N GLU A 116 -24.45 -0.07 -37.58
CA GLU A 116 -23.59 1.09 -37.84
C GLU A 116 -22.14 0.62 -37.94
N PHE A 117 -21.60 0.54 -39.16
CA PHE A 117 -20.21 0.10 -39.40
C PHE A 117 -19.21 1.24 -39.21
N ALA A 118 -18.16 1.01 -38.41
CA ALA A 118 -17.15 2.02 -38.08
C ALA A 118 -16.40 2.59 -39.30
N ASP A 119 -16.08 1.74 -40.29
CA ASP A 119 -15.42 2.12 -41.55
C ASP A 119 -16.42 2.48 -42.68
N GLY A 120 -17.73 2.52 -42.38
CA GLY A 120 -18.80 2.82 -43.32
C GLY A 120 -19.28 1.65 -44.18
N ASP A 121 -20.32 1.93 -44.98
CA ASP A 121 -21.04 0.93 -45.77
C ASP A 121 -20.24 0.44 -46.99
N ILE A 122 -19.91 -0.85 -47.01
CA ILE A 122 -19.32 -1.48 -48.20
C ILE A 122 -20.40 -1.62 -49.30
N PRO A 123 -20.15 -1.12 -50.53
CA PRO A 123 -21.15 -1.17 -51.60
C PRO A 123 -21.56 -2.60 -51.98
N ILE A 124 -22.85 -2.91 -51.92
CA ILE A 124 -23.40 -4.23 -52.26
C ILE A 124 -23.24 -4.51 -53.77
N LYS A 125 -22.09 -5.08 -54.15
CA LYS A 125 -21.77 -5.55 -55.49
C LYS A 125 -21.64 -7.08 -55.47
N VAL A 126 -22.00 -7.71 -56.58
CA VAL A 126 -21.84 -9.16 -56.77
C VAL A 126 -20.40 -9.46 -57.17
N ASP A 127 -19.50 -9.35 -56.19
CA ASP A 127 -18.07 -9.59 -56.31
C ASP A 127 -17.58 -10.38 -55.07
N ALA A 128 -16.75 -11.40 -55.30
CA ALA A 128 -16.35 -12.37 -54.28
C ALA A 128 -15.46 -11.76 -53.19
N ASP A 129 -14.67 -10.75 -53.53
CA ASP A 129 -13.76 -10.10 -52.57
C ASP A 129 -14.48 -9.02 -51.75
N VAL A 130 -15.44 -8.33 -52.36
CA VAL A 130 -16.36 -7.41 -51.65
C VAL A 130 -17.23 -8.17 -50.65
N HIS A 131 -17.71 -9.38 -51.01
CA HIS A 131 -18.44 -10.24 -50.08
C HIS A 131 -17.58 -10.70 -48.90
N ARG A 132 -16.30 -11.05 -49.14
CA ARG A 132 -15.35 -11.39 -48.06
C ARG A 132 -15.12 -10.22 -47.11
N GLN A 133 -14.80 -9.03 -47.65
CA GLN A 133 -14.62 -7.81 -46.84
C GLN A 133 -15.83 -7.53 -45.94
N HIS A 134 -17.05 -7.73 -46.45
CA HIS A 134 -18.26 -7.52 -45.65
C HIS A 134 -18.47 -8.59 -44.56
N LEU A 135 -18.14 -9.86 -44.81
CA LEU A 135 -18.15 -10.90 -43.77
C LEU A 135 -17.09 -10.63 -42.69
N ASP A 136 -15.90 -10.17 -43.09
CA ASP A 136 -14.81 -9.83 -42.16
C ASP A 136 -15.19 -8.60 -41.30
N GLN A 137 -15.85 -7.60 -41.89
CA GLN A 137 -16.40 -6.41 -41.20
C GLN A 137 -17.49 -6.80 -40.19
N LEU A 138 -18.44 -7.65 -40.57
CA LEU A 138 -19.47 -8.22 -39.67
C LEU A 138 -18.84 -9.03 -38.52
N THR A 139 -17.76 -9.76 -38.79
CA THR A 139 -17.06 -10.58 -37.79
C THR A 139 -16.33 -9.69 -36.77
N GLN A 140 -15.66 -8.62 -37.23
CA GLN A 140 -15.05 -7.62 -36.35
C GLN A 140 -16.09 -6.95 -35.44
N GLU A 141 -17.22 -6.54 -36.00
CA GLU A 141 -18.32 -5.91 -35.25
C GLU A 141 -18.95 -6.88 -34.22
N LEU A 142 -19.07 -8.17 -34.56
CA LEU A 142 -19.48 -9.21 -33.61
C LEU A 142 -18.50 -9.34 -32.43
N HIS A 143 -17.19 -9.35 -32.69
CA HIS A 143 -16.17 -9.39 -31.64
C HIS A 143 -16.15 -8.11 -30.79
N ALA A 144 -16.33 -6.93 -31.40
CA ALA A 144 -16.45 -5.66 -30.69
C ALA A 144 -17.66 -5.66 -29.75
N ARG A 145 -18.84 -6.08 -30.24
CA ARG A 145 -20.06 -6.19 -29.43
C ARG A 145 -19.92 -7.21 -28.29
N LYS A 146 -19.21 -8.33 -28.48
CA LYS A 146 -18.91 -9.27 -27.39
C LYS A 146 -18.06 -8.63 -26.29
N ARG A 147 -16.94 -7.97 -26.64
CA ARG A 147 -16.07 -7.26 -25.67
C ARG A 147 -16.83 -6.20 -24.89
N LEU A 148 -17.61 -5.35 -25.59
CA LEU A 148 -18.43 -4.32 -24.95
C LEU A 148 -19.50 -4.91 -24.00
N GLN A 149 -20.05 -6.09 -24.30
CA GLN A 149 -20.96 -6.79 -23.37
C GLN A 149 -20.23 -7.35 -22.13
N GLU A 150 -18.97 -7.75 -22.25
CA GLU A 150 -18.14 -8.23 -21.14
C GLU A 150 -17.69 -7.07 -20.24
N GLU A 151 -17.20 -5.98 -20.81
CA GLU A 151 -16.91 -4.72 -20.10
C GLU A 151 -18.15 -4.19 -19.36
N LEU A 152 -19.32 -4.19 -20.02
CA LEU A 152 -20.58 -3.75 -19.41
C LEU A 152 -21.02 -4.66 -18.26
N LYS A 153 -20.79 -5.98 -18.32
CA LYS A 153 -21.02 -6.90 -17.19
C LYS A 153 -20.07 -6.60 -16.04
N GLU A 154 -18.78 -6.41 -16.32
CA GLU A 154 -17.75 -6.16 -15.31
C GLU A 154 -17.98 -4.81 -14.60
N ILE A 155 -18.34 -3.75 -15.35
CA ILE A 155 -18.72 -2.45 -14.81
C ILE A 155 -19.98 -2.55 -13.95
N LYS A 156 -21.01 -3.31 -14.36
CA LYS A 156 -22.20 -3.54 -13.51
C LYS A 156 -21.87 -4.27 -12.20
N LEU A 157 -20.98 -5.25 -12.22
CA LEU A 157 -20.51 -5.93 -11.00
C LEU A 157 -19.71 -4.98 -10.09
N LYS A 158 -18.87 -4.11 -10.66
CA LYS A 158 -18.16 -3.05 -9.92
C LYS A 158 -19.12 -2.05 -9.28
N ILE A 159 -20.17 -1.62 -10.00
CA ILE A 159 -21.22 -0.73 -9.47
C ILE A 159 -21.95 -1.39 -8.31
N ALA A 160 -22.50 -2.60 -8.49
CA ALA A 160 -23.25 -3.30 -7.43
C ALA A 160 -22.41 -3.51 -6.14
N LYS A 161 -21.12 -3.82 -6.29
CA LYS A 161 -20.18 -3.94 -5.16
C LYS A 161 -19.90 -2.61 -4.45
N VAL A 162 -19.95 -1.48 -5.16
CA VAL A 162 -19.82 -0.14 -4.57
C VAL A 162 -21.13 0.30 -3.92
N GLU A 163 -22.29 -0.07 -4.47
CA GLU A 163 -23.62 0.18 -3.90
C GLU A 163 -23.80 -0.55 -2.56
N ASP A 164 -23.56 -1.86 -2.50
CA ASP A 164 -23.57 -2.65 -1.25
C ASP A 164 -22.58 -2.11 -0.20
N ALA A 165 -21.34 -1.81 -0.63
CA ALA A 165 -20.34 -1.17 0.21
C ALA A 165 -20.65 0.30 0.58
N THR A 166 -21.73 0.88 0.06
CA THR A 166 -22.24 2.21 0.43
C THR A 166 -23.46 2.08 1.33
N GLU A 167 -24.41 1.19 1.02
CA GLU A 167 -25.58 0.89 1.85
C GLU A 167 -25.17 0.41 3.25
N THR A 168 -24.22 -0.53 3.34
CA THR A 168 -23.66 -1.02 4.61
C THR A 168 -23.04 0.11 5.46
N LYS A 169 -22.30 1.04 4.83
CA LYS A 169 -21.73 2.22 5.50
C LYS A 169 -22.81 3.22 5.91
N GLN A 170 -23.82 3.42 5.07
CA GLN A 170 -24.92 4.34 5.34
C GLN A 170 -25.82 3.80 6.46
N ALA A 171 -26.09 2.50 6.52
CA ALA A 171 -26.76 1.84 7.64
C ALA A 171 -25.98 2.01 8.96
N PHE A 172 -24.65 1.80 8.93
CA PHE A 172 -23.78 2.07 10.09
C PHE A 172 -23.83 3.54 10.53
N LEU A 173 -23.73 4.49 9.59
CA LEU A 173 -23.81 5.92 9.88
C LEU A 173 -25.19 6.37 10.38
N ASN A 174 -26.27 5.73 9.92
CA ASN A 174 -27.63 5.99 10.38
C ASN A 174 -27.88 5.44 11.80
N ALA A 175 -27.24 4.32 12.18
CA ALA A 175 -27.32 3.76 13.54
C ALA A 175 -26.36 4.42 14.54
N LEU A 176 -25.33 5.14 14.06
CA LEU A 176 -24.32 5.78 14.91
C LEU A 176 -24.91 6.82 15.90
N PRO A 177 -25.88 7.68 15.54
CA PRO A 177 -26.55 8.58 16.49
C PRO A 177 -27.21 7.84 17.66
N ASP A 178 -27.89 6.71 17.41
CA ASP A 178 -28.58 5.95 18.45
C ASP A 178 -27.58 5.28 19.40
N HIS A 179 -26.49 4.72 18.86
CA HIS A 179 -25.37 4.21 19.67
C HIS A 179 -24.71 5.31 20.52
N LEU A 180 -24.50 6.51 19.95
CA LEU A 180 -23.95 7.65 20.68
C LEU A 180 -24.91 8.15 21.78
N ALA A 181 -26.21 8.22 21.51
CA ALA A 181 -27.23 8.59 22.50
C ALA A 181 -27.32 7.56 23.64
N GLY A 182 -27.18 6.26 23.34
CA GLY A 182 -27.06 5.21 24.36
C GLY A 182 -25.84 5.38 25.26
N ILE A 183 -24.68 5.72 24.69
CA ILE A 183 -23.45 6.02 25.44
C ILE A 183 -23.59 7.31 26.26
N GLU A 184 -24.23 8.35 25.71
CA GLU A 184 -24.50 9.61 26.42
C GLU A 184 -25.45 9.39 27.61
N ALA A 185 -26.53 8.64 27.42
CA ALA A 185 -27.45 8.27 28.51
C ALA A 185 -26.74 7.46 29.61
N ALA A 186 -25.93 6.46 29.25
CA ALA A 186 -25.15 5.66 30.19
C ALA A 186 -24.09 6.48 30.95
N THR A 187 -23.44 7.45 30.29
CA THR A 187 -22.39 8.28 30.90
C THR A 187 -22.91 9.53 31.62
N THR A 188 -24.18 9.93 31.41
CA THR A 188 -24.78 11.15 31.99
C THR A 188 -24.58 11.28 33.50
N GLY A 189 -24.65 10.17 34.25
CA GLY A 189 -24.40 10.18 35.70
C GLY A 189 -22.95 10.52 36.07
N LEU A 190 -21.99 10.00 35.31
CA LEU A 190 -20.56 10.26 35.49
C LEU A 190 -20.18 11.67 35.02
N GLN A 191 -20.76 12.16 33.91
CA GLN A 191 -20.54 13.53 33.43
C GLN A 191 -20.93 14.57 34.52
N LYS A 192 -22.10 14.39 35.14
CA LYS A 192 -22.56 15.25 36.26
C LYS A 192 -21.67 15.21 37.50
N TYR A 193 -20.89 14.14 37.68
CA TYR A 193 -19.94 14.00 38.79
C TYR A 193 -18.54 14.56 38.47
N MET A 194 -18.14 14.52 37.19
CA MET A 194 -16.78 14.89 36.75
C MET A 194 -16.63 16.35 36.32
N GLY A 195 -17.72 17.04 35.95
CA GLY A 195 -17.72 18.47 35.63
C GLY A 195 -18.03 18.82 34.18
N GLU A 196 -17.90 20.09 33.83
CA GLU A 196 -18.34 20.63 32.52
C GLU A 196 -17.54 20.08 31.32
N PRO A 197 -18.20 19.89 30.16
CA PRO A 197 -17.52 19.50 28.93
C PRO A 197 -16.68 20.68 28.38
N VAL A 198 -15.36 20.58 28.51
CA VAL A 198 -14.42 21.62 28.05
C VAL A 198 -14.45 21.72 26.51
N THR A 199 -15.31 22.57 25.97
CA THR A 199 -15.50 22.76 24.52
C THR A 199 -14.21 23.14 23.80
N ALA A 200 -13.37 23.97 24.42
CA ALA A 200 -12.04 24.33 23.93
C ALA A 200 -11.05 23.15 23.88
N GLN A 201 -11.25 22.10 24.69
CA GLN A 201 -10.49 20.86 24.62
C GLN A 201 -11.02 19.97 23.49
N ARG A 202 -12.34 19.77 23.43
CA ARG A 202 -13.01 19.00 22.37
C ARG A 202 -12.70 19.53 20.96
N ASN A 203 -12.57 20.85 20.80
CA ASN A 203 -12.15 21.46 19.53
C ASN A 203 -10.68 21.15 19.19
N ARG A 204 -9.76 21.24 20.16
CA ARG A 204 -8.34 20.87 19.95
C ARG A 204 -8.18 19.38 19.64
N HIS A 205 -8.92 18.51 20.34
CA HIS A 205 -8.99 17.07 20.04
C HIS A 205 -9.51 16.80 18.63
N ARG A 206 -10.54 17.52 18.17
CA ARG A 206 -11.08 17.36 16.81
C ARG A 206 -10.05 17.74 15.73
N THR A 207 -9.27 18.80 15.94
CA THR A 207 -8.17 19.16 15.02
C THR A 207 -7.05 18.14 15.08
N ALA A 208 -6.60 17.76 16.29
CA ALA A 208 -5.54 16.78 16.48
C ALA A 208 -5.88 15.41 15.86
N GLY A 209 -7.13 14.94 15.98
CA GLY A 209 -7.59 13.69 15.37
C GLY A 209 -7.79 13.74 13.84
N ALA A 210 -7.73 14.92 13.23
CA ALA A 210 -7.67 15.08 11.77
C ALA A 210 -6.23 15.14 11.23
N GLU A 211 -5.26 15.51 12.07
CA GLU A 211 -3.85 15.66 11.70
C GLU A 211 -2.96 14.49 12.14
N LEU A 212 -3.26 13.82 13.26
CA LEU A 212 -2.43 12.76 13.84
C LEU A 212 -2.98 11.35 13.56
N PRO A 213 -2.11 10.36 13.28
CA PRO A 213 -2.47 8.95 13.27
C PRO A 213 -2.94 8.48 14.66
N THR A 214 -3.81 7.45 14.69
CA THR A 214 -4.44 6.93 15.92
C THR A 214 -3.49 6.77 17.12
N PRO A 215 -2.26 6.20 16.99
CA PRO A 215 -1.36 6.05 18.13
C PRO A 215 -0.81 7.38 18.66
N LEU A 216 -0.52 8.35 17.78
CA LEU A 216 -0.08 9.69 18.19
C LEU A 216 -1.24 10.55 18.70
N TYR A 217 -2.46 10.33 18.20
CA TYR A 217 -3.67 10.97 18.72
C TYR A 217 -4.00 10.47 20.14
N ALA A 218 -3.89 9.16 20.39
CA ALA A 218 -4.03 8.58 21.74
C ALA A 218 -3.00 9.19 22.71
N LEU A 219 -1.72 9.23 22.32
CA LEU A 219 -0.66 9.87 23.12
C LEU A 219 -0.91 11.37 23.34
N TYR A 220 -1.44 12.09 22.35
CA TYR A 220 -1.80 13.51 22.49
C TYR A 220 -2.89 13.72 23.55
N CYS A 221 -3.97 12.93 23.51
CA CYS A 221 -5.04 13.00 24.50
C CYS A 221 -4.54 12.65 25.92
N GLU A 222 -3.73 11.60 26.07
CA GLU A 222 -3.13 11.22 27.35
C GLU A 222 -2.16 12.28 27.91
N LEU A 223 -1.31 12.87 27.06
CA LEU A 223 -0.37 13.92 27.49
C LEU A 223 -1.09 15.23 27.85
N GLU A 224 -2.17 15.60 27.16
CA GLU A 224 -2.97 16.78 27.49
C GLU A 224 -3.81 16.56 28.76
N ALA A 225 -4.34 15.35 28.96
CA ALA A 225 -4.98 14.95 30.22
C ALA A 225 -3.96 15.01 31.38
N TYR A 226 -2.74 14.50 31.18
CA TYR A 226 -1.65 14.60 32.15
C TYR A 226 -1.25 16.06 32.42
N GLN A 227 -1.17 16.90 31.38
CA GLN A 227 -0.89 18.34 31.50
C GLN A 227 -1.95 19.04 32.36
N THR A 228 -3.23 18.74 32.10
CA THR A 228 -4.36 19.34 32.83
C THR A 228 -4.40 18.86 34.29
N ALA A 229 -4.20 17.57 34.53
CA ALA A 229 -4.22 16.99 35.88
C ALA A 229 -3.00 17.32 36.75
N SER A 230 -1.87 17.70 36.15
CA SER A 230 -0.60 17.95 36.88
C SER A 230 -0.42 19.39 37.37
N GLY A 231 -1.41 20.27 37.20
CA GLY A 231 -1.37 21.64 37.72
C GLY A 231 -0.14 22.43 37.26
N ASP A 232 0.64 22.96 38.20
CA ASP A 232 1.85 23.75 37.90
C ASP A 232 2.94 22.95 37.18
N ALA A 233 3.04 21.63 37.40
CA ALA A 233 3.94 20.78 36.62
C ALA A 233 3.45 20.59 35.18
N GLY A 234 2.13 20.73 34.93
CA GLY A 234 1.55 20.79 33.59
C GLY A 234 1.93 22.05 32.82
N LYS A 235 2.05 23.19 33.51
CA LYS A 235 2.50 24.47 32.91
C LYS A 235 3.94 24.44 32.39
N GLN A 236 4.73 23.45 32.82
CA GLN A 236 6.11 23.23 32.34
C GLN A 236 6.16 22.37 31.05
N LEU A 237 5.00 21.88 30.59
CA LEU A 237 4.85 21.09 29.37
C LEU A 237 4.24 21.93 28.25
N LEU A 238 4.66 21.68 27.02
CA LEU A 238 4.07 22.21 25.79
C LEU A 238 3.88 21.06 24.79
N LEU A 239 2.71 21.02 24.13
CA LEU A 239 2.34 20.03 23.13
C LEU A 239 2.10 20.72 21.78
N GLU A 240 2.81 20.30 20.74
CA GLU A 240 2.76 20.89 19.41
C GLU A 240 2.65 19.80 18.34
N ILE A 241 1.81 20.02 17.32
CA ILE A 241 1.72 19.15 16.14
C ILE A 241 2.61 19.75 15.05
N VAL A 242 3.51 18.94 14.49
CA VAL A 242 4.55 19.37 13.57
C VAL A 242 4.64 18.43 12.36
N ASP A 243 5.39 18.83 11.33
CA ASP A 243 5.73 17.94 10.22
C ASP A 243 6.84 16.96 10.63
N SER A 244 6.84 15.77 10.03
CA SER A 244 7.75 14.68 10.38
C SER A 244 9.16 14.81 9.76
N ILE A 245 10.13 14.08 10.32
CA ILE A 245 11.54 14.08 9.86
C ILE A 245 11.86 12.73 9.22
N GLY A 246 11.88 12.73 7.88
CA GLY A 246 12.16 11.55 7.06
C GLY A 246 13.54 10.91 7.30
N VAL A 247 13.58 9.58 7.14
CA VAL A 247 14.82 8.80 7.24
C VAL A 247 15.71 9.08 6.03
N LYS A 248 16.91 9.63 6.25
CA LYS A 248 17.94 9.75 5.21
C LYS A 248 18.54 8.37 4.92
N TYR A 249 17.99 7.64 3.96
CA TYR A 249 18.53 6.33 3.58
C TYR A 249 19.97 6.45 3.06
N THR A 250 20.93 5.83 3.78
CA THR A 250 22.27 5.53 3.25
C THR A 250 22.30 4.02 3.05
N GLY A 251 22.25 3.56 1.80
CA GLY A 251 22.03 2.16 1.47
C GLY A 251 23.05 1.22 2.12
N ALA A 252 22.60 0.46 3.12
CA ALA A 252 23.43 -0.42 3.94
C ALA A 252 22.97 -1.88 3.85
N PHE A 253 22.56 -2.33 2.66
CA PHE A 253 22.39 -3.76 2.37
C PHE A 253 23.75 -4.46 2.49
N ARG A 254 24.04 -4.98 3.70
CA ARG A 254 25.19 -5.85 3.94
C ARG A 254 24.95 -7.22 3.31
N LYS A 255 25.11 -7.32 1.98
CA LYS A 255 25.47 -8.61 1.37
C LYS A 255 26.70 -9.13 2.10
N ARG A 256 26.64 -10.34 2.66
CA ARG A 256 27.76 -10.95 3.38
C ARG A 256 28.91 -11.19 2.41
N GLY A 257 29.89 -10.29 2.40
CA GLY A 257 31.17 -10.55 1.75
C GLY A 257 31.87 -11.71 2.46
N PHE A 258 32.39 -12.67 1.70
CA PHE A 258 33.27 -13.70 2.25
C PHE A 258 34.51 -13.07 2.90
N PRO A 259 35.10 -13.69 3.94
CA PRO A 259 36.32 -13.17 4.56
C PRO A 259 37.44 -13.00 3.54
N ALA A 260 38.06 -11.82 3.52
CA ALA A 260 39.18 -11.51 2.63
C ALA A 260 40.46 -12.27 3.07
N ALA A 261 40.55 -13.54 2.70
CA ALA A 261 41.61 -14.47 3.07
C ALA A 261 42.23 -15.21 1.86
N LEU A 262 41.90 -14.78 0.64
CA LEU A 262 42.52 -15.27 -0.61
C LEU A 262 42.26 -14.24 -1.73
N ASP A 263 43.18 -13.32 -1.92
CA ASP A 263 43.32 -12.59 -3.18
C ASP A 263 44.81 -12.41 -3.51
N ARG A 264 45.16 -12.47 -4.80
CA ARG A 264 46.55 -12.49 -5.26
C ARG A 264 46.93 -11.16 -5.88
N GLN A 265 48.08 -10.65 -5.43
CA GLN A 265 48.70 -9.41 -5.89
C GLN A 265 49.05 -9.45 -7.39
N GLU A 266 48.29 -8.73 -8.22
CA GLU A 266 48.73 -8.32 -9.57
C GLU A 266 48.55 -6.81 -9.76
N HIS A 267 49.52 -6.18 -10.43
CA HIS A 267 49.60 -4.73 -10.68
C HIS A 267 49.29 -4.41 -12.14
N VAL A 268 48.40 -3.44 -12.40
CA VAL A 268 48.45 -2.61 -13.63
C VAL A 268 48.11 -1.15 -13.32
N SER A 269 48.81 -0.23 -14.00
CA SER A 269 48.75 1.23 -13.86
C SER A 269 47.60 1.88 -14.68
N PRO A 270 47.25 3.17 -14.45
CA PRO A 270 46.01 3.75 -15.01
C PRO A 270 46.19 4.44 -16.39
N ALA A 271 45.10 4.47 -17.18
CA ALA A 271 44.95 5.33 -18.36
C ALA A 271 43.53 5.92 -18.41
N VAL A 272 43.36 7.26 -18.31
CA VAL A 272 43.15 8.22 -19.42
C VAL A 272 41.65 8.47 -19.74
N LYS A 273 41.34 9.64 -20.31
CA LYS A 273 40.03 10.31 -20.28
C LYS A 273 39.25 10.21 -21.62
N ARG A 274 37.95 10.55 -21.54
CA ARG A 274 37.12 11.24 -22.57
C ARG A 274 36.52 10.30 -23.65
N LEU A 275 35.20 10.28 -23.86
CA LEU A 275 34.45 11.26 -24.66
C LEU A 275 32.92 11.18 -24.42
N LYS A 276 32.18 12.26 -24.72
CA LYS A 276 30.70 12.32 -24.73
C LYS A 276 30.23 13.49 -25.61
N ALA A 277 29.36 13.25 -26.60
CA ALA A 277 28.89 14.22 -27.60
C ALA A 277 27.51 13.82 -28.18
N PRO A 278 26.72 14.71 -28.83
CA PRO A 278 25.28 14.76 -28.56
C PRO A 278 24.30 14.93 -29.76
N SER A 279 23.01 14.80 -29.47
CA SER A 279 21.87 15.47 -30.12
C SER A 279 20.94 16.03 -29.01
N ARG A 280 20.37 17.25 -29.01
CA ARG A 280 19.84 18.21 -30.00
C ARG A 280 18.41 17.93 -30.52
N SER A 281 17.43 18.60 -29.91
CA SER A 281 16.41 19.45 -30.60
C SER A 281 15.68 20.39 -29.59
N PRO A 282 15.03 21.50 -30.02
CA PRO A 282 14.59 22.61 -29.14
C PRO A 282 13.05 22.83 -29.06
N SER A 283 12.61 23.96 -28.45
CA SER A 283 11.22 24.22 -27.97
C SER A 283 10.68 25.67 -28.17
N SER A 284 9.36 25.84 -28.31
CA SER A 284 8.56 27.10 -28.20
C SER A 284 7.05 26.77 -28.01
N SER A 285 6.08 27.56 -27.48
CA SER A 285 5.89 28.98 -27.04
C SER A 285 5.46 29.98 -28.16
N VAL A 286 4.50 30.93 -28.01
CA VAL A 286 3.77 31.57 -26.86
C VAL A 286 2.28 31.89 -27.26
N ASN A 287 1.47 32.38 -26.30
CA ASN A 287 0.11 32.97 -26.30
C ASN A 287 -0.14 34.14 -27.34
N GLU A 288 -1.28 34.87 -27.48
CA GLU A 288 -2.60 35.01 -26.77
C GLU A 288 -3.67 35.78 -27.61
N ALA A 289 -4.85 36.09 -27.03
CA ALA A 289 -5.80 37.21 -27.32
C ALA A 289 -7.12 36.96 -28.12
N THR A 290 -8.06 37.93 -28.00
CA THR A 290 -9.53 37.90 -28.30
C THR A 290 -10.05 39.36 -28.50
N PRO A 291 -11.31 39.73 -28.92
CA PRO A 291 -12.61 39.34 -28.29
C PRO A 291 -13.87 39.32 -29.26
N PRO A 292 -15.07 39.97 -29.10
CA PRO A 292 -16.38 39.39 -29.54
C PRO A 292 -17.33 40.41 -30.30
N PRO A 293 -18.69 40.40 -30.22
CA PRO A 293 -19.77 39.38 -30.09
C PRO A 293 -20.64 39.37 -31.41
N PRO A 294 -22.00 39.53 -31.55
CA PRO A 294 -23.19 39.29 -30.70
C PRO A 294 -24.50 38.69 -31.34
N HIS A 295 -25.48 38.38 -30.48
CA HIS A 295 -26.98 38.47 -30.61
C HIS A 295 -27.89 37.52 -31.45
N SER A 296 -28.62 36.68 -30.68
CA SER A 296 -30.04 36.24 -30.86
C SER A 296 -30.34 35.13 -31.89
N ARG A 297 -31.42 34.32 -31.78
CA ARG A 297 -32.64 34.40 -30.93
C ARG A 297 -33.26 33.00 -30.65
N ALA A 298 -33.98 32.85 -29.54
CA ALA A 298 -34.88 31.71 -29.19
C ALA A 298 -36.23 32.30 -28.68
N PRO A 299 -37.34 31.58 -28.37
CA PRO A 299 -37.51 30.20 -27.83
C PRO A 299 -38.63 29.41 -28.59
N SER A 300 -39.51 28.50 -28.08
CA SER A 300 -39.90 28.00 -26.75
C SER A 300 -40.80 26.75 -26.76
N ARG A 301 -40.72 25.95 -25.67
CA ARG A 301 -41.80 25.20 -24.96
C ARG A 301 -42.54 24.00 -25.63
N SER A 302 -42.48 22.85 -24.94
CA SER A 302 -43.47 21.74 -24.93
C SER A 302 -44.71 22.10 -24.04
N PRO A 303 -45.81 21.31 -23.99
CA PRO A 303 -45.83 20.06 -23.19
C PRO A 303 -46.77 18.90 -23.64
N SER A 304 -46.63 17.79 -22.92
CA SER A 304 -47.34 16.49 -22.96
C SER A 304 -48.87 16.52 -22.67
N ALA A 305 -49.65 15.53 -23.19
CA ALA A 305 -50.34 14.50 -22.37
C ALA A 305 -51.45 13.65 -23.07
N LYS A 306 -51.42 12.30 -22.85
CA LYS A 306 -52.57 11.33 -22.84
C LYS A 306 -53.30 11.05 -24.19
N ARG A 307 -53.96 9.90 -24.46
CA ARG A 307 -54.11 8.58 -23.79
C ARG A 307 -54.65 7.51 -24.78
N VAL A 308 -54.32 6.21 -24.57
CA VAL A 308 -55.06 4.97 -24.96
C VAL A 308 -55.23 4.70 -26.49
N GLY A 309 -55.01 3.48 -27.01
CA GLY A 309 -54.49 2.26 -26.36
C GLY A 309 -54.65 0.98 -27.19
N THR A 310 -54.49 -0.17 -26.52
CA THR A 310 -54.70 -1.58 -26.99
C THR A 310 -53.92 -2.04 -28.23
N SER A 311 -52.87 -2.83 -27.99
CA SER A 311 -52.28 -3.80 -28.92
C SER A 311 -52.33 -5.19 -28.30
N VAL A 312 -52.74 -6.20 -29.07
CA VAL A 312 -52.80 -7.62 -28.65
C VAL A 312 -51.44 -8.29 -28.92
N GLU A 313 -51.13 -9.37 -28.19
CA GLU A 313 -49.93 -10.19 -28.39
C GLU A 313 -49.89 -10.88 -29.77
N PRO A 314 -48.70 -11.04 -30.37
CA PRO A 314 -48.44 -12.09 -31.35
C PRO A 314 -47.80 -13.32 -30.68
N GLU A 315 -48.23 -14.52 -31.10
CA GLU A 315 -47.68 -15.79 -30.62
C GLU A 315 -46.24 -16.05 -31.07
N ASN A 316 -45.62 -17.03 -30.39
CA ASN A 316 -44.28 -17.57 -30.61
C ASN A 316 -43.93 -17.82 -32.09
N GLY A 317 -42.84 -17.21 -32.56
CA GLY A 317 -42.11 -17.63 -33.76
C GLY A 317 -40.94 -18.54 -33.39
N GLU A 318 -40.93 -19.74 -33.93
CA GLU A 318 -39.98 -20.84 -33.67
C GLU A 318 -38.49 -20.42 -33.77
N ILE A 319 -37.70 -20.67 -32.73
CA ILE A 319 -36.27 -20.32 -32.68
C ILE A 319 -35.45 -21.40 -33.41
N VAL A 320 -34.94 -21.07 -34.59
CA VAL A 320 -33.98 -21.92 -35.33
C VAL A 320 -32.63 -21.98 -34.58
N ALA A 321 -32.08 -23.18 -34.43
CA ALA A 321 -30.92 -23.43 -33.58
C ALA A 321 -29.62 -22.76 -34.07
N THR A 322 -28.87 -22.21 -33.12
CA THR A 322 -27.59 -21.48 -33.33
C THR A 322 -26.51 -22.31 -34.03
N HIS A 323 -26.48 -23.62 -33.79
CA HIS A 323 -25.49 -24.56 -34.36
C HIS A 323 -25.50 -24.63 -35.90
N THR A 324 -26.53 -24.12 -36.56
CA THR A 324 -26.62 -24.10 -38.03
C THR A 324 -25.67 -23.08 -38.66
N ALA A 325 -25.28 -22.03 -37.93
CA ALA A 325 -24.40 -20.98 -38.46
C ALA A 325 -22.91 -21.38 -38.39
N GLU A 326 -22.49 -21.97 -37.27
CA GLU A 326 -21.12 -22.44 -37.04
C GLU A 326 -20.72 -23.48 -38.10
N LYS A 327 -21.63 -24.43 -38.39
CA LYS A 327 -21.43 -25.52 -39.36
C LYS A 327 -21.36 -25.08 -40.83
N LEU A 328 -21.63 -23.80 -41.13
CA LEU A 328 -21.43 -23.21 -42.47
C LEU A 328 -20.08 -22.50 -42.61
N LEU A 329 -19.42 -22.16 -41.50
CA LEU A 329 -18.07 -21.57 -41.50
C LEU A 329 -16.98 -22.65 -41.71
N GLU A 330 -17.25 -23.89 -41.30
CA GLU A 330 -16.35 -25.06 -41.46
C GLU A 330 -16.07 -25.44 -42.93
N LEU A 331 -16.86 -24.94 -43.89
CA LEU A 331 -16.81 -25.38 -45.31
C LEU A 331 -15.86 -24.55 -46.21
N ARG A 332 -14.90 -23.79 -45.65
CA ARG A 332 -13.86 -23.11 -46.45
C ARG A 332 -12.78 -24.11 -46.93
N PRO A 333 -12.37 -24.10 -48.21
CA PRO A 333 -11.22 -24.86 -48.68
C PRO A 333 -9.93 -24.45 -47.96
N HIS A 334 -9.16 -25.43 -47.47
CA HIS A 334 -7.95 -25.19 -46.68
C HIS A 334 -6.84 -24.48 -47.45
N ALA A 335 -6.21 -23.50 -46.79
CA ALA A 335 -4.75 -23.42 -46.81
C ALA A 335 -4.21 -24.34 -45.68
N SER A 336 -3.12 -25.06 -45.94
CA SER A 336 -2.62 -26.15 -45.09
C SER A 336 -1.64 -25.64 -44.00
N PRO A 337 -1.24 -26.47 -43.01
CA PRO A 337 -0.96 -25.98 -41.66
C PRO A 337 0.53 -25.86 -41.31
N GLU A 338 0.80 -25.17 -40.20
CA GLU A 338 2.00 -25.35 -39.37
C GLU A 338 1.56 -25.57 -37.90
N ASP A 339 2.35 -26.33 -37.16
CA ASP A 339 1.91 -27.11 -35.98
C ASP A 339 1.65 -26.30 -34.69
N GLU A 340 0.57 -26.64 -33.97
CA GLU A 340 0.44 -26.38 -32.53
C GLU A 340 0.00 -27.68 -31.81
N GLU A 341 0.70 -28.06 -30.73
CA GLU A 341 0.52 -29.34 -30.03
C GLU A 341 -0.66 -29.32 -29.03
N GLU A 342 -1.31 -30.48 -28.83
CA GLU A 342 -2.28 -30.68 -27.74
C GLU A 342 -1.62 -30.49 -26.36
N THR A 343 -1.88 -29.37 -25.70
CA THR A 343 -1.69 -29.24 -24.24
C THR A 343 -3.01 -28.93 -23.55
N LYS A 344 -3.26 -29.65 -22.45
CA LYS A 344 -4.51 -29.56 -21.69
C LYS A 344 -4.42 -28.42 -20.68
N GLU A 345 -5.26 -27.40 -20.81
CA GLU A 345 -5.49 -26.47 -19.70
C GLU A 345 -6.42 -27.12 -18.66
N GLU A 346 -5.82 -27.65 -17.60
CA GLU A 346 -6.53 -27.74 -16.31
C GLU A 346 -6.68 -26.34 -15.72
N SER A 347 -7.74 -26.11 -14.94
CA SER A 347 -8.11 -24.80 -14.43
C SER A 347 -7.05 -24.22 -13.49
N SER A 348 -6.30 -23.21 -13.98
CA SER A 348 -5.37 -22.43 -13.16
C SER A 348 -6.05 -21.20 -12.56
N GLU A 349 -6.16 -21.16 -11.23
CA GLU A 349 -6.47 -19.91 -10.53
C GLU A 349 -5.32 -18.92 -10.73
N SER A 350 -5.64 -17.65 -10.98
CA SER A 350 -4.67 -16.61 -11.35
C SER A 350 -3.79 -16.15 -10.18
N LYS A 351 -2.85 -17.00 -9.76
CA LYS A 351 -1.69 -16.59 -8.97
C LYS A 351 -0.80 -15.69 -9.82
N GLN A 352 -0.91 -14.38 -9.63
CA GLN A 352 0.05 -13.43 -10.19
C GLN A 352 1.43 -13.67 -9.55
N GLU A 353 2.45 -13.91 -10.37
CA GLU A 353 3.82 -13.98 -9.86
C GLU A 353 4.27 -12.61 -9.29
N PRO A 354 4.89 -12.57 -8.10
CA PRO A 354 5.41 -11.35 -7.52
C PRO A 354 6.69 -10.91 -8.25
N ASN A 355 6.51 -10.13 -9.33
CA ASN A 355 7.57 -9.48 -10.10
C ASN A 355 8.63 -8.85 -9.17
N GLU A 356 9.88 -9.36 -9.19
CA GLU A 356 10.90 -9.16 -8.13
C GLU A 356 11.17 -7.69 -7.75
N ASN A 357 10.94 -6.75 -8.67
CA ASN A 357 11.05 -5.30 -8.42
C ASN A 357 10.08 -4.76 -7.35
N THR A 358 8.98 -5.47 -7.06
CA THR A 358 7.99 -5.06 -6.04
C THR A 358 8.58 -5.14 -4.63
N ASN A 359 9.31 -6.21 -4.30
CA ASN A 359 9.91 -6.41 -2.97
C ASN A 359 10.91 -5.29 -2.60
N ALA A 360 11.73 -4.87 -3.58
CA ALA A 360 12.64 -3.73 -3.41
C ALA A 360 11.90 -2.40 -3.17
N THR A 361 10.70 -2.25 -3.71
CA THR A 361 9.85 -1.06 -3.54
C THR A 361 9.13 -1.05 -2.19
N THR A 362 8.69 -2.22 -1.71
CA THR A 362 8.05 -2.39 -0.40
C THR A 362 9.01 -2.07 0.75
N ALA A 363 10.25 -2.59 0.71
CA ALA A 363 11.27 -2.32 1.72
C ALA A 363 11.64 -0.83 1.84
N GLN A 364 11.59 -0.07 0.73
CA GLN A 364 11.84 1.38 0.72
C GLN A 364 10.68 2.18 1.33
N ASN A 365 9.43 1.71 1.22
CA ASN A 365 8.26 2.38 1.79
C ASN A 365 8.02 2.06 3.27
N LEU A 366 8.56 0.96 3.79
CA LEU A 366 8.40 0.53 5.19
C LEU A 366 8.75 1.62 6.21
N TRP A 367 9.84 2.34 5.97
CA TRP A 367 10.37 3.42 6.82
C TRP A 367 9.97 4.83 6.36
N LYS A 368 8.83 4.97 5.67
CA LYS A 368 8.22 6.27 5.37
C LYS A 368 7.37 6.73 6.56
N PRO A 369 7.71 7.84 7.25
CA PRO A 369 6.89 8.35 8.34
C PRO A 369 5.57 8.93 7.81
N HIS A 370 4.58 9.04 8.69
CA HIS A 370 3.39 9.86 8.47
C HIS A 370 3.78 11.34 8.25
N THR A 371 2.93 12.15 7.61
CA THR A 371 3.23 13.57 7.33
C THR A 371 3.38 14.40 8.60
N LYS A 372 2.51 14.16 9.58
CA LYS A 372 2.52 14.81 10.91
C LYS A 372 3.13 13.93 12.00
N ALA A 373 3.79 14.60 12.93
CA ALA A 373 4.43 14.09 14.14
C ALA A 373 4.01 14.94 15.36
N LEU A 374 4.20 14.41 16.57
CA LEU A 374 3.84 15.07 17.84
C LEU A 374 5.11 15.52 18.57
N GLN A 375 5.19 16.76 19.01
CA GLN A 375 6.26 17.27 19.88
C GLN A 375 5.75 17.54 21.29
N LEU A 376 6.57 17.14 22.26
CA LEU A 376 6.42 17.38 23.68
C LEU A 376 7.66 18.12 24.17
N THR A 377 7.53 19.40 24.52
CA THR A 377 8.62 20.13 25.19
C THR A 377 8.39 20.11 26.69
N ILE A 378 9.38 19.57 27.43
CA ILE A 378 9.41 19.56 28.89
C ILE A 378 10.43 20.59 29.36
N SER A 379 10.01 21.52 30.21
CA SER A 379 10.91 22.42 30.94
C SER A 379 11.21 21.83 32.31
N VAL A 380 12.48 21.77 32.70
CA VAL A 380 12.94 21.30 34.01
C VAL A 380 13.76 22.38 34.71
N VAL A 381 13.67 22.40 36.04
CA VAL A 381 14.49 23.29 36.89
C VAL A 381 15.18 22.42 37.94
N ALA A 382 16.49 22.31 37.84
CA ALA A 382 17.32 21.64 38.83
C ALA A 382 17.79 22.67 39.87
N PRO A 383 17.40 22.58 41.15
CA PRO A 383 18.00 23.42 42.18
C PRO A 383 19.48 23.06 42.35
N LEU A 384 20.32 24.09 42.46
CA LEU A 384 21.69 23.95 42.93
C LEU A 384 22.00 25.13 43.86
N ASP A 385 22.52 24.79 45.04
CA ASP A 385 22.70 25.72 46.14
C ASP A 385 23.87 26.69 45.93
N SER A 386 23.99 27.63 46.86
CA SER A 386 24.61 28.94 46.70
C SER A 386 26.13 28.99 46.83
N ASP A 387 26.75 29.93 46.11
CA ASP A 387 28.04 30.52 46.52
C ASP A 387 27.88 31.23 47.89
N LYS A 388 28.98 31.44 48.62
CA LYS A 388 29.00 31.83 50.05
C LYS A 388 28.37 33.20 50.41
N ASN A 389 27.77 33.94 49.47
CA ASN A 389 27.23 35.30 49.66
C ASN A 389 25.72 35.38 49.99
N GLY A 390 24.98 34.28 50.00
CA GLY A 390 23.57 34.28 50.42
C GLY A 390 22.55 34.84 49.41
N ASP A 391 22.99 35.21 48.21
CA ASP A 391 22.10 35.49 47.07
C ASP A 391 21.38 34.20 46.61
N ALA A 392 20.22 34.37 45.98
CA ALA A 392 19.29 33.28 45.66
C ALA A 392 19.93 32.09 44.92
N ALA A 393 19.50 30.88 45.29
CA ALA A 393 20.02 29.61 44.77
C ALA A 393 20.07 29.60 43.22
N LYS A 394 21.22 29.23 42.66
CA LYS A 394 21.51 29.27 41.22
C LYS A 394 20.94 28.05 40.51
N ASN A 395 19.61 27.97 40.54
CA ASN A 395 18.77 27.02 39.82
C ASN A 395 19.18 26.95 38.34
N VAL A 396 19.40 25.73 37.84
CA VAL A 396 19.74 25.49 36.44
C VAL A 396 18.47 25.02 35.74
N SER A 397 17.87 25.90 34.96
CA SER A 397 16.75 25.58 34.08
C SER A 397 17.23 25.01 32.75
N GLY A 398 16.45 24.12 32.17
CA GLY A 398 16.63 23.63 30.81
C GLY A 398 15.30 23.19 30.20
N SER A 399 15.20 23.18 28.88
CA SER A 399 14.06 22.55 28.20
C SER A 399 14.51 21.54 27.14
N PHE A 400 13.69 20.51 26.96
CA PHE A 400 13.96 19.34 26.13
C PHE A 400 12.71 19.04 25.29
N THR A 401 12.83 19.10 23.97
CA THR A 401 11.75 18.74 23.05
C THR A 401 11.93 17.30 22.58
N VAL A 402 11.03 16.42 23.02
CA VAL A 402 10.89 15.06 22.50
C VAL A 402 9.96 15.11 21.29
N MET A 403 10.31 14.44 20.21
CA MET A 403 9.45 14.28 19.03
C MET A 403 9.07 12.81 18.84
N PHE A 404 7.78 12.55 18.69
CA PHE A 404 7.19 11.25 18.40
C PHE A 404 6.74 11.17 16.95
N GLN A 405 7.23 10.17 16.21
CA GLN A 405 6.85 9.91 14.81
C GLN A 405 6.19 8.54 14.68
N TYR A 406 5.29 8.38 13.71
CA TYR A 406 4.65 7.10 13.41
C TYR A 406 4.96 6.66 11.97
N PHE A 407 5.24 5.38 11.78
CA PHE A 407 5.50 4.74 10.49
C PHE A 407 4.29 3.87 10.11
N PRO A 408 3.41 4.31 9.20
CA PRO A 408 2.13 3.62 8.96
C PRO A 408 2.24 2.19 8.44
N VAL A 409 3.32 1.87 7.70
CA VAL A 409 3.56 0.54 7.13
C VAL A 409 4.11 -0.42 8.20
N ALA A 410 5.15 -0.01 8.93
CA ALA A 410 5.73 -0.77 10.05
C ALA A 410 4.89 -0.72 11.35
N LYS A 411 3.77 0.02 11.35
CA LYS A 411 2.90 0.35 12.49
C LYS A 411 3.63 0.69 13.80
N THR A 412 4.83 1.27 13.69
CA THR A 412 5.76 1.50 14.80
C THR A 412 5.85 3.00 15.10
N VAL A 413 5.88 3.37 16.39
CA VAL A 413 6.20 4.72 16.85
C VAL A 413 7.70 4.84 17.14
N THR A 414 8.29 6.02 16.95
CA THR A 414 9.65 6.32 17.39
C THR A 414 9.69 7.63 18.19
N ALA A 415 10.65 7.76 19.11
CA ALA A 415 10.86 8.97 19.91
C ALA A 415 12.34 9.39 19.92
N GLU A 416 12.62 10.69 20.03
CA GLU A 416 13.98 11.24 20.25
C GLU A 416 13.95 12.68 20.77
N VAL A 417 15.02 13.12 21.45
CA VAL A 417 15.20 14.54 21.81
C VAL A 417 15.76 15.33 20.62
N VAL A 418 14.89 16.07 19.93
CA VAL A 418 15.23 16.85 18.72
C VAL A 418 15.85 18.22 19.03
N LYS A 419 15.56 18.80 20.20
CA LYS A 419 15.98 20.15 20.59
C LYS A 419 16.21 20.21 22.09
N THR A 420 17.23 20.94 22.52
CA THR A 420 17.47 21.29 23.92
C THR A 420 17.79 22.76 24.06
N VAL A 421 17.44 23.37 25.20
CA VAL A 421 17.79 24.76 25.54
C VAL A 421 18.40 24.78 26.94
N PRO A 422 19.66 25.24 27.11
CA PRO A 422 20.64 25.50 26.06
C PRO A 422 21.00 24.27 25.20
N ALA A 423 21.44 24.52 23.96
CA ALA A 423 21.80 23.46 23.01
C ALA A 423 22.99 22.59 23.49
N SER A 424 23.79 23.08 24.43
CA SER A 424 24.93 22.36 25.02
C SER A 424 24.55 21.12 25.82
N PHE A 425 23.28 20.89 26.16
CA PHE A 425 22.82 19.62 26.72
C PHE A 425 22.85 18.47 25.70
N ASN A 426 22.79 18.75 24.39
CA ASN A 426 22.77 17.73 23.34
C ASN A 426 24.09 17.73 22.54
N HIS A 427 24.98 16.76 22.82
CA HIS A 427 26.30 16.68 22.17
C HIS A 427 26.23 16.02 20.79
N GLY A 428 26.82 16.68 19.79
CA GLY A 428 26.73 16.28 18.37
C GLY A 428 27.18 14.85 18.04
N SER A 429 28.05 14.24 18.85
CA SER A 429 28.48 12.84 18.70
C SER A 429 27.54 11.81 19.33
N HIS A 430 26.68 12.21 20.28
CA HIS A 430 25.89 11.30 21.12
C HIS A 430 24.39 11.66 21.16
N GLN A 431 23.88 12.34 20.13
CA GLN A 431 22.52 12.95 20.11
C GLN A 431 21.33 12.00 20.32
N ARG A 432 21.57 10.67 20.30
CA ARG A 432 20.56 9.60 20.35
C ARG A 432 20.73 8.70 21.57
N SER A 433 21.14 9.29 22.70
CA SER A 433 21.44 8.59 23.96
C SER A 433 20.59 9.07 25.14
N ILE A 434 19.97 10.26 25.08
CA ILE A 434 19.27 10.86 26.23
C ILE A 434 18.09 9.98 26.67
N LEU A 435 17.35 9.39 25.73
CA LEU A 435 16.21 8.49 26.01
C LEU A 435 16.60 7.00 26.08
N MET A 436 17.85 6.65 25.79
CA MET A 436 18.33 5.26 25.81
C MET A 436 18.29 4.70 27.23
N ASN A 437 17.75 3.50 27.40
CA ASN A 437 17.52 2.87 28.70
C ASN A 437 16.80 3.82 29.69
N LEU A 438 15.76 4.51 29.22
CA LEU A 438 14.80 5.21 30.11
C LEU A 438 14.07 4.20 31.02
N PHE A 439 13.87 2.99 30.50
CA PHE A 439 13.48 1.80 31.25
C PHE A 439 14.53 0.69 31.00
N PRO A 440 14.73 -0.26 31.94
CA PRO A 440 15.76 -1.30 31.80
C PRO A 440 15.56 -2.19 30.57
N GLY A 441 16.58 -2.28 29.71
CA GLY A 441 16.54 -3.11 28.49
C GLY A 441 15.74 -2.53 27.33
N ASP A 442 15.57 -1.20 27.28
CA ASP A 442 14.94 -0.48 26.18
C ASP A 442 15.95 0.51 25.54
N ASP A 443 16.82 -0.03 24.69
CA ASP A 443 17.92 0.71 24.06
C ASP A 443 17.51 1.49 22.80
N GLY A 444 16.32 1.20 22.27
CA GLY A 444 15.81 1.78 21.03
C GLY A 444 16.56 1.35 19.76
N LEU A 445 17.34 0.25 19.80
CA LEU A 445 18.02 -0.30 18.62
C LEU A 445 17.24 -1.45 17.98
N SER A 446 16.64 -2.33 18.79
CA SER A 446 15.73 -3.37 18.30
C SER A 446 14.37 -2.80 17.86
N VAL A 447 13.78 -3.32 16.78
CA VAL A 447 12.39 -3.03 16.40
C VAL A 447 11.45 -3.81 17.34
N PRO A 448 10.48 -3.17 18.00
CA PRO A 448 9.45 -3.90 18.75
C PRO A 448 8.67 -4.84 17.83
N GLN A 449 8.63 -6.13 18.16
CA GLN A 449 7.85 -7.13 17.43
C GLN A 449 6.35 -6.91 17.67
N LEU A 450 5.74 -6.07 16.83
CA LEU A 450 4.29 -5.86 16.72
C LEU A 450 3.70 -6.92 15.78
N ALA A 451 2.43 -7.29 15.97
CA ALA A 451 1.79 -8.38 15.22
C ALA A 451 1.82 -8.24 13.67
N VAL A 452 1.98 -7.01 13.16
CA VAL A 452 2.10 -6.74 11.71
C VAL A 452 3.50 -7.01 11.15
N ASN A 453 4.53 -7.04 11.99
CA ASN A 453 5.91 -7.29 11.54
C ASN A 453 6.12 -8.75 11.10
N TYR A 454 5.24 -9.68 11.49
CA TYR A 454 5.26 -11.07 11.01
C TYR A 454 4.84 -11.21 9.55
N ILE A 455 4.02 -10.29 9.02
CA ILE A 455 3.60 -10.33 7.59
C ILE A 455 4.84 -10.22 6.68
N PHE A 456 5.81 -9.38 7.07
CA PHE A 456 7.09 -9.25 6.34
C PHE A 456 8.10 -10.39 6.60
N GLN A 457 7.74 -11.39 7.42
CA GLN A 457 8.55 -12.59 7.67
C GLN A 457 7.98 -13.87 7.04
N GLU A 458 6.71 -13.86 6.62
CA GLU A 458 6.08 -15.03 6.00
C GLU A 458 6.31 -15.07 4.46
N ASP A 459 6.69 -13.94 3.85
CA ASP A 459 7.09 -13.82 2.42
C ASP A 459 8.59 -14.10 2.13
N SER A 460 9.38 -14.57 3.10
CA SER A 460 10.83 -14.80 2.92
C SER A 460 11.33 -16.06 3.62
N GLU A 461 11.92 -16.99 2.85
CA GLU A 461 12.37 -18.30 3.34
C GLU A 461 13.50 -18.22 4.38
N GLU A 462 14.27 -17.13 4.41
CA GLU A 462 15.17 -16.81 5.53
C GLU A 462 14.45 -15.86 6.51
N ARG A 463 14.31 -16.27 7.79
CA ARG A 463 13.79 -15.44 8.92
C ARG A 463 14.69 -14.20 9.15
N THR A 464 14.62 -13.21 8.26
CA THR A 464 15.45 -12.01 8.29
C THR A 464 14.80 -10.98 9.22
N GLU A 465 15.37 -10.77 10.41
CA GLU A 465 14.91 -9.70 11.29
C GLU A 465 15.16 -8.34 10.63
N VAL A 466 14.10 -7.54 10.47
CA VAL A 466 14.18 -6.24 9.81
C VAL A 466 14.83 -5.22 10.75
N GLU A 467 16.15 -5.09 10.69
CA GLU A 467 16.91 -4.11 11.48
C GLU A 467 16.40 -2.68 11.26
N PHE A 468 16.22 -1.93 12.35
CA PHE A 468 15.88 -0.52 12.26
C PHE A 468 17.05 0.29 11.68
N PRO A 469 16.85 1.25 10.75
CA PRO A 469 17.97 1.97 10.16
C PRO A 469 18.83 2.68 11.21
N ALA A 470 20.08 2.23 11.37
CA ALA A 470 21.00 2.73 12.38
C ALA A 470 21.21 4.25 12.30
N ASN A 471 21.02 4.83 11.10
CA ASN A 471 21.15 6.25 10.80
C ASN A 471 19.87 7.09 11.05
N ALA A 472 18.72 6.49 11.36
CA ALA A 472 17.41 7.15 11.47
C ALA A 472 17.35 8.26 12.53
N ALA A 473 16.43 9.21 12.34
CA ALA A 473 16.31 10.41 13.17
C ALA A 473 15.74 10.18 14.58
N CYS A 474 14.95 9.12 14.79
CA CYS A 474 14.35 8.79 16.08
C CYS A 474 14.31 7.27 16.30
N ARG A 475 14.21 6.79 17.55
CA ARG A 475 14.33 5.37 17.92
C ARG A 475 13.01 4.69 18.33
N PRO A 476 12.75 3.43 17.95
CA PRO A 476 11.53 2.70 18.28
C PRO A 476 11.56 2.08 19.69
N TYR A 477 11.58 2.90 20.74
CA TYR A 477 11.54 2.40 22.11
C TYR A 477 10.26 1.61 22.41
N HIS A 478 10.35 0.56 23.23
CA HIS A 478 9.20 -0.22 23.67
C HIS A 478 8.24 0.61 24.53
N TRP A 479 8.75 1.43 25.46
CA TRP A 479 7.91 2.33 26.26
C TRP A 479 7.08 3.29 25.39
N ALA A 480 7.63 3.70 24.25
CA ALA A 480 6.97 4.60 23.31
C ALA A 480 5.83 3.92 22.52
N GLN A 481 5.88 2.61 22.29
CA GLN A 481 4.74 1.87 21.73
C GLN A 481 3.58 1.85 22.75
N TRP A 482 3.91 1.47 23.99
CA TRP A 482 2.93 1.26 25.05
C TRP A 482 2.10 2.51 25.37
N VAL A 483 2.74 3.68 25.54
CA VAL A 483 2.02 4.95 25.77
C VAL A 483 1.25 5.48 24.55
N CYS A 484 1.44 4.88 23.37
CA CYS A 484 0.64 5.16 22.18
C CYS A 484 -0.49 4.12 21.96
N GLY A 485 -0.72 3.22 22.93
CA GLY A 485 -1.73 2.16 22.84
C GLY A 485 -1.35 1.01 21.89
N LEU A 486 -0.05 0.83 21.61
CA LEU A 486 0.46 -0.27 20.79
C LEU A 486 1.12 -1.34 21.67
N ASP A 487 0.64 -2.58 21.59
CA ASP A 487 1.16 -3.72 22.37
C ASP A 487 2.17 -4.55 21.54
N PRO A 488 3.48 -4.53 21.89
CA PRO A 488 4.52 -5.30 21.21
C PRO A 488 4.56 -6.76 21.73
N THR A 489 3.49 -7.53 21.48
CA THR A 489 3.41 -8.94 21.86
C THR A 489 4.42 -9.81 21.12
N LYS A 490 5.36 -10.44 21.83
CA LYS A 490 6.20 -11.49 21.23
C LYS A 490 5.34 -12.73 20.93
N ARG A 491 5.26 -13.16 19.66
CA ARG A 491 4.65 -14.43 19.26
C ARG A 491 5.45 -15.55 19.95
N PRO A 492 4.81 -16.53 20.63
CA PRO A 492 5.55 -17.65 21.19
C PRO A 492 6.19 -18.45 20.05
N ASP A 493 7.51 -18.65 20.09
CA ASP A 493 8.18 -19.58 19.19
C ASP A 493 7.69 -21.01 19.52
N PRO A 494 7.24 -21.80 18.53
CA PRO A 494 6.81 -23.18 18.77
C PRO A 494 7.99 -24.11 19.14
N ASP A 495 9.21 -23.70 18.80
CA ASP A 495 10.44 -24.49 18.93
C ASP A 495 11.18 -24.27 20.27
N VAL A 496 10.62 -23.47 21.19
CA VAL A 496 11.23 -23.17 22.50
C VAL A 496 10.41 -23.80 23.63
N GLU A 497 11.01 -24.78 24.32
CA GLU A 497 10.41 -25.41 25.50
C GLU A 497 10.07 -24.37 26.59
N ALA A 498 8.94 -24.58 27.28
CA ALA A 498 8.22 -23.53 28.01
C ALA A 498 8.84 -23.08 29.37
N GLU A 499 10.16 -23.17 29.53
CA GLU A 499 10.86 -22.79 30.78
C GLU A 499 11.20 -21.30 30.86
N GLU A 500 11.69 -20.66 29.78
CA GLU A 500 11.88 -19.20 29.77
C GLU A 500 10.56 -18.47 29.55
N LYS A 501 9.81 -18.25 30.64
CA LYS A 501 8.70 -17.28 30.66
C LYS A 501 9.18 -15.95 30.07
N PRO A 502 8.51 -15.37 29.06
CA PRO A 502 8.95 -14.14 28.44
C PRO A 502 9.06 -13.05 29.51
N ARG A 503 10.24 -12.43 29.61
CA ARG A 503 10.52 -11.39 30.60
C ARG A 503 9.51 -10.27 30.42
N ARG A 504 8.57 -10.12 31.36
CA ARG A 504 7.59 -9.03 31.35
C ARG A 504 8.35 -7.71 31.29
N ARG A 505 8.28 -7.01 30.15
CA ARG A 505 8.82 -5.67 30.00
C ARG A 505 8.01 -4.72 30.90
N PRO A 506 8.58 -3.60 31.35
CA PRO A 506 7.78 -2.58 32.04
C PRO A 506 6.63 -2.11 31.15
N GLU A 507 5.45 -1.99 31.74
CA GLU A 507 4.22 -1.47 31.12
C GLU A 507 3.93 -0.08 31.72
N PRO A 508 4.68 0.98 31.35
CA PRO A 508 4.63 2.25 32.08
C PRO A 508 3.39 3.06 31.71
N SER A 509 2.63 3.51 32.71
CA SER A 509 1.65 4.58 32.51
C SER A 509 2.33 5.87 32.09
N VAL A 510 1.59 6.77 31.41
CA VAL A 510 2.12 8.08 30.96
C VAL A 510 2.72 8.87 32.14
N ARG A 511 2.10 8.83 33.32
CA ARG A 511 2.66 9.41 34.55
C ARG A 511 4.05 8.86 34.93
N ASN A 512 4.29 7.56 34.74
CA ASN A 512 5.59 6.95 35.00
C ASN A 512 6.62 7.40 33.94
N VAL A 513 6.27 7.37 32.65
CA VAL A 513 7.14 7.88 31.57
C VAL A 513 7.51 9.35 31.81
N MET A 514 6.55 10.21 32.12
CA MET A 514 6.80 11.63 32.40
C MET A 514 7.69 11.84 33.63
N ALA A 515 7.52 11.04 34.69
CA ALA A 515 8.40 11.08 35.86
C ALA A 515 9.85 10.65 35.53
N GLN A 516 10.04 9.61 34.70
CA GLN A 516 11.37 9.18 34.28
C GLN A 516 12.02 10.19 33.31
N LEU A 517 11.25 10.78 32.39
CA LEU A 517 11.74 11.84 31.50
C LEU A 517 12.24 13.04 32.30
N VAL A 518 11.46 13.53 33.28
CA VAL A 518 11.87 14.63 34.16
C VAL A 518 13.13 14.25 34.95
N LYS A 519 13.21 13.05 35.53
CA LYS A 519 14.42 12.57 36.22
C LYS A 519 15.65 12.54 35.30
N ARG A 520 15.51 12.00 34.08
CA ARG A 520 16.59 11.90 33.08
C ARG A 520 17.04 13.28 32.58
N PHE A 521 16.12 14.21 32.39
CA PHE A 521 16.43 15.58 32.00
C PHE A 521 17.11 16.35 33.14
N VAL A 522 16.63 16.26 34.39
CA VAL A 522 17.33 16.82 35.57
C VAL A 522 18.74 16.22 35.70
N ALA A 523 18.89 14.89 35.58
CA ALA A 523 20.19 14.23 35.60
C ALA A 523 21.12 14.77 34.49
N THR A 524 20.61 14.97 33.27
CA THR A 524 21.37 15.49 32.12
C THR A 524 21.83 16.94 32.36
N VAL A 525 20.96 17.79 32.91
CA VAL A 525 21.29 19.19 33.25
C VAL A 525 22.36 19.26 34.33
N VAL A 526 22.18 18.51 35.43
CA VAL A 526 23.09 18.49 36.58
C VAL A 526 24.45 17.91 36.18
N LEU A 527 24.46 16.75 35.52
CA LEU A 527 25.67 16.11 35.01
C LEU A 527 26.43 17.02 34.04
N LYS A 528 25.75 17.76 33.16
CA LYS A 528 26.41 18.71 32.25
C LYS A 528 27.09 19.85 33.02
N LYS A 529 26.46 20.40 34.07
CA LYS A 529 27.09 21.40 34.95
C LYS A 529 28.32 20.82 35.67
N HIS A 530 28.24 19.59 36.15
CA HIS A 530 29.37 18.90 36.80
C HIS A 530 30.53 18.67 35.83
N LEU A 531 30.27 18.21 34.60
CA LEU A 531 31.29 18.06 33.55
C LEU A 531 31.92 19.41 33.16
N ASP A 532 31.15 20.50 33.14
CA ASP A 532 31.67 21.86 32.91
C ASP A 532 32.54 22.35 34.08
N GLN A 533 32.21 22.02 35.33
CA GLN A 533 33.03 22.34 36.50
C GLN A 533 34.36 21.61 36.45
N LEU A 534 34.36 20.29 36.18
CA LEU A 534 35.58 19.49 36.05
C LEU A 534 36.48 20.01 34.91
N THR A 535 35.90 20.36 33.76
CA THR A 535 36.64 20.92 32.62
C THR A 535 37.25 22.28 32.95
N LYS A 536 36.56 23.13 33.73
CA LYS A 536 37.07 24.44 34.19
C LYS A 536 38.20 24.30 35.22
N ALA A 537 38.03 23.45 36.23
CA ALA A 537 39.03 23.20 37.28
C ALA A 537 40.38 22.72 36.69
N THR A 538 40.34 21.93 35.62
CA THR A 538 41.55 21.50 34.88
C THR A 538 42.13 22.54 33.91
N SER A 539 41.42 23.63 33.63
CA SER A 539 41.85 24.70 32.70
C SER A 539 42.43 25.93 33.40
N GLY A 540 42.25 26.08 34.72
CA GLY A 540 42.62 27.28 35.47
C GLY A 540 44.11 27.32 35.86
N THR A 541 44.80 28.40 35.50
CA THR A 541 46.22 28.64 35.83
C THR A 541 46.46 29.27 37.21
N HIS A 542 45.42 29.84 37.83
CA HIS A 542 45.40 30.22 39.24
C HIS A 542 44.34 29.41 39.97
N ARG A 543 44.71 28.84 41.11
CA ARG A 543 43.82 28.06 41.98
C ARG A 543 43.61 28.80 43.30
N SER A 544 42.38 28.76 43.81
CA SER A 544 42.07 29.13 45.19
C SER A 544 41.99 27.86 46.03
N GLU A 545 42.39 27.93 47.30
CA GLU A 545 42.40 26.77 48.21
C GLU A 545 40.98 26.23 48.50
N ASP A 546 39.97 27.07 48.29
CA ASP A 546 38.54 26.78 48.44
C ASP A 546 37.96 25.86 47.33
N ASP A 547 38.64 25.75 46.18
CA ASP A 547 38.06 25.15 44.95
C ASP A 547 37.69 23.65 45.12
N GLY A 548 38.42 22.94 46.00
CA GLY A 548 38.13 21.54 46.36
C GLY A 548 36.83 21.33 47.14
N ALA A 549 36.28 22.37 47.78
CA ALA A 549 34.99 22.28 48.46
C ALA A 549 33.80 22.22 47.49
N HIS A 550 33.98 22.68 46.24
CA HIS A 550 32.89 22.79 45.25
C HIS A 550 32.44 21.47 44.62
N PHE A 551 33.15 20.36 44.88
CA PHE A 551 32.76 19.03 44.39
C PHE A 551 31.81 18.26 45.33
N VAL A 552 31.60 18.72 46.57
CA VAL A 552 30.77 18.01 47.56
C VAL A 552 29.45 18.72 47.79
N HIS A 553 28.34 18.02 47.55
CA HIS A 553 27.00 18.54 47.90
C HIS A 553 26.90 18.90 49.40
N PRO A 554 26.24 20.02 49.81
CA PRO A 554 26.07 20.42 51.20
C PRO A 554 25.77 19.28 52.18
N LEU A 555 24.74 18.47 51.91
CA LEU A 555 24.33 17.32 52.74
C LEU A 555 25.39 16.22 52.91
N ALA A 556 26.37 16.13 52.01
CA ALA A 556 27.37 15.06 51.97
C ALA A 556 28.74 15.42 52.59
N HIS A 557 28.93 16.66 53.06
CA HIS A 557 30.22 17.10 53.64
C HIS A 557 30.70 16.24 54.81
N HIS A 558 29.78 15.61 55.55
CA HIS A 558 30.10 14.73 56.67
C HIS A 558 30.70 13.37 56.26
N LEU A 559 30.73 13.04 54.96
CA LEU A 559 31.32 11.81 54.41
C LEU A 559 32.78 11.97 53.95
N PHE A 560 33.31 13.20 53.95
CA PHE A 560 34.61 13.53 53.36
C PHE A 560 35.45 14.44 54.27
N PRO A 561 36.79 14.40 54.19
CA PRO A 561 37.65 15.36 54.88
C PRO A 561 37.48 16.76 54.29
N HIS A 562 37.59 17.77 55.16
CA HIS A 562 37.60 19.17 54.75
C HIS A 562 38.86 19.49 53.93
N GLU A 563 40.03 19.01 54.36
CA GLU A 563 41.31 19.20 53.68
C GLU A 563 41.73 17.97 52.88
N VAL A 564 42.21 18.20 51.66
CA VAL A 564 42.68 17.17 50.71
C VAL A 564 43.82 17.78 49.89
N LYS A 565 44.91 17.01 49.72
CA LYS A 565 46.16 17.42 49.06
C LYS A 565 46.19 17.02 47.57
N THR A 566 45.50 15.95 47.22
CA THR A 566 45.28 15.50 45.84
C THR A 566 44.38 16.47 45.10
N HIS A 567 44.66 16.69 43.81
CA HIS A 567 43.80 17.46 42.94
C HIS A 567 43.71 16.86 41.54
N LEU A 568 42.62 17.19 40.84
CA LEU A 568 42.44 16.93 39.42
C LEU A 568 43.46 17.74 38.58
N GLU A 569 44.18 17.06 37.69
CA GLU A 569 45.14 17.65 36.72
C GLU A 569 44.66 17.48 35.27
N GLU A 570 43.95 16.38 34.96
CA GLU A 570 43.36 16.12 33.63
C GLU A 570 41.90 15.68 33.77
N TRP A 571 41.02 16.24 32.93
CA TRP A 571 39.67 15.76 32.67
C TRP A 571 39.32 15.97 31.19
N LYS A 572 39.15 14.89 30.44
CA LYS A 572 38.98 14.97 28.99
C LYS A 572 38.12 13.83 28.44
N GLU A 573 37.12 14.15 27.62
CA GLU A 573 36.34 13.14 26.90
C GLU A 573 37.21 12.43 25.85
N ILE A 574 37.08 11.10 25.77
CA ILE A 574 37.82 10.23 24.84
C ILE A 574 36.84 9.44 23.96
N PRO A 575 37.23 9.07 22.72
CA PRO A 575 36.40 8.19 21.89
C PRO A 575 36.13 6.85 22.57
N THR A 576 34.97 6.26 22.27
CA THR A 576 34.59 4.91 22.72
C THR A 576 35.71 3.90 22.44
N PRO A 577 36.23 3.19 23.46
CA PRO A 577 37.29 2.20 23.28
C PRO A 577 36.87 1.08 22.30
N PRO A 578 37.78 0.59 21.42
CA PRO A 578 37.45 -0.45 20.43
C PRO A 578 37.29 -1.86 21.01
N GLN A 579 37.59 -2.03 22.31
CA GLN A 579 37.30 -3.20 23.12
C GLN A 579 36.73 -2.70 24.45
N ASP A 580 35.79 -3.42 25.05
CA ASP A 580 35.26 -3.05 26.37
C ASP A 580 36.34 -3.25 27.45
N VAL A 581 36.93 -2.14 27.87
CA VAL A 581 38.01 -2.09 28.87
C VAL A 581 37.55 -2.50 30.27
N PHE A 582 36.24 -2.65 30.51
CA PHE A 582 35.68 -3.14 31.76
C PHE A 582 35.26 -4.63 31.70
N GLN A 583 35.60 -5.38 30.65
CA GLN A 583 35.44 -6.84 30.63
C GLN A 583 36.41 -7.52 31.61
N LEU A 584 35.88 -7.88 32.79
CA LEU A 584 36.57 -8.66 33.82
C LEU A 584 37.03 -10.05 33.33
N PHE A 585 36.43 -10.57 32.24
CA PHE A 585 36.81 -11.82 31.61
C PHE A 585 36.88 -11.63 30.09
N LYS A 586 38.06 -11.85 29.51
CA LYS A 586 38.18 -12.05 28.05
C LYS A 586 37.62 -13.42 27.69
N GLU A 587 36.65 -13.47 26.77
CA GLU A 587 36.11 -14.73 26.24
C GLU A 587 37.10 -15.41 25.27
N SER A 588 38.22 -15.90 25.80
CA SER A 588 39.13 -16.79 25.11
C SER A 588 38.92 -18.23 25.58
N CYS A 589 37.84 -18.88 25.12
CA CYS A 589 37.75 -20.32 24.79
C CYS A 589 36.29 -20.77 24.54
N ALA A 590 36.02 -21.26 23.31
CA ALA A 590 35.00 -22.23 22.90
C ALA A 590 33.50 -22.04 23.32
N PRO A 591 32.53 -22.45 22.46
CA PRO A 591 31.11 -22.43 22.80
C PRO A 591 30.76 -23.54 23.82
N SER A 592 30.95 -23.29 25.11
CA SER A 592 30.47 -24.18 26.17
C SER A 592 28.97 -24.02 26.37
N SER A 593 28.21 -25.11 26.30
CA SER A 593 26.73 -25.16 26.30
C SER A 593 26.05 -24.89 27.65
N ARG A 594 26.58 -23.95 28.46
CA ARG A 594 25.97 -23.52 29.73
C ARG A 594 25.87 -22.00 29.78
N PRO A 595 24.69 -21.42 30.05
CA PRO A 595 24.53 -19.98 30.21
C PRO A 595 25.18 -19.53 31.53
N ARG A 596 26.48 -19.19 31.48
CA ARG A 596 27.10 -18.40 32.54
C ARG A 596 26.39 -17.05 32.62
N ALA A 597 26.19 -16.54 33.83
CA ALA A 597 25.56 -15.24 34.04
C ALA A 597 26.31 -14.15 33.26
N ARG A 598 25.57 -13.38 32.45
CA ARG A 598 26.12 -12.26 31.67
C ARG A 598 26.45 -11.09 32.62
N PHE A 599 27.62 -11.15 33.25
CA PHE A 599 28.15 -10.08 34.09
C PHE A 599 28.62 -8.84 33.28
N HIS A 600 28.51 -8.85 31.95
CA HIS A 600 28.74 -7.66 31.13
C HIS A 600 27.53 -6.71 31.20
N LEU A 601 27.77 -5.48 31.66
CA LEU A 601 26.80 -4.38 31.52
C LEU A 601 26.86 -3.83 30.09
N PRO A 602 25.74 -3.41 29.48
CA PRO A 602 25.77 -2.80 28.16
C PRO A 602 26.66 -1.54 28.12
N THR A 603 27.56 -1.47 27.15
CA THR A 603 28.42 -0.30 26.86
C THR A 603 27.81 0.63 25.81
N THR A 604 26.71 0.23 25.18
CA THR A 604 25.92 1.02 24.23
C THR A 604 25.61 2.42 24.81
N GLY A 605 25.88 3.46 24.02
CA GLY A 605 25.61 4.86 24.39
C GLY A 605 26.47 5.44 25.52
N CYS A 606 27.38 4.66 26.12
CA CYS A 606 28.22 5.14 27.23
C CYS A 606 29.28 6.14 26.73
N ARG A 607 29.51 7.19 27.54
CA ARG A 607 30.55 8.21 27.32
C ARG A 607 31.78 7.85 28.13
N TYR A 608 32.96 8.09 27.57
CA TYR A 608 34.23 7.73 28.18
C TYR A 608 35.07 8.99 28.41
N PHE A 609 35.63 9.12 29.61
CA PHE A 609 36.50 10.22 30.00
C PHE A 609 37.83 9.68 30.50
N ARG A 610 38.91 10.43 30.27
CA ARG A 610 40.18 10.27 30.93
C ARG A 610 40.25 11.27 32.08
N THR A 611 40.53 10.78 33.28
CA THR A 611 40.88 11.61 34.44
C THR A 611 42.33 11.38 34.82
N GLY A 612 43.02 12.44 35.26
CA GLY A 612 44.34 12.38 35.86
C GLY A 612 44.34 13.17 37.16
N LEU A 613 44.77 12.54 38.25
CA LEU A 613 44.91 13.15 39.58
C LEU A 613 46.38 13.21 39.99
N LYS A 614 46.71 14.19 40.83
CA LYS A 614 48.08 14.49 41.26
C LYS A 614 48.14 14.88 42.73
N ASN A 615 49.16 14.36 43.41
CA ASN A 615 49.59 14.78 44.74
C ASN A 615 51.13 14.88 44.72
N GLY A 616 51.67 16.08 44.90
CA GLY A 616 53.11 16.33 44.78
C GLY A 616 53.71 15.84 43.44
N GLN A 617 54.55 14.80 43.52
CA GLN A 617 55.16 14.13 42.35
C GLN A 617 54.39 12.85 41.92
N ALA A 618 53.51 12.34 42.78
CA ALA A 618 52.62 11.25 42.47
C ALA A 618 51.53 11.72 41.48
N LYS A 619 51.27 10.90 40.46
CA LYS A 619 50.15 11.07 39.53
C LYS A 619 49.55 9.72 39.25
N VAL A 620 48.24 9.67 39.08
CA VAL A 620 47.52 8.49 38.61
C VAL A 620 46.49 8.91 37.56
N SER A 621 46.22 8.04 36.58
CA SER A 621 45.18 8.30 35.58
C SER A 621 44.20 7.13 35.50
N ALA A 622 42.93 7.45 35.31
CA ALA A 622 41.86 6.47 35.16
C ALA A 622 40.99 6.77 33.91
N ILE A 623 40.37 5.72 33.39
CA ILE A 623 39.24 5.83 32.46
C ILE A 623 37.96 5.81 33.28
N VAL A 624 37.05 6.74 32.99
CA VAL A 624 35.71 6.83 33.57
C VAL A 624 34.68 6.51 32.49
N GLU A 625 33.86 5.49 32.70
CA GLU A 625 32.64 5.24 31.92
C GLU A 625 31.44 5.91 32.60
N ILE A 626 30.67 6.69 31.84
CA ILE A 626 29.38 7.24 32.28
C ILE A 626 28.30 6.69 31.35
N SER A 627 27.36 5.92 31.91
CA SER A 627 26.22 5.34 31.19
C SER A 627 25.10 6.38 31.00
N PRO A 628 24.27 6.28 29.94
CA PRO A 628 23.02 7.05 29.83
C PRO A 628 22.07 6.90 31.03
N GLU A 629 22.19 5.78 31.77
CA GLU A 629 21.40 5.45 32.95
C GLU A 629 21.75 6.29 34.21
N TYR A 630 22.73 7.20 34.15
CA TYR A 630 23.12 8.05 35.29
C TYR A 630 21.92 8.84 35.88
N PRO A 631 21.75 8.91 37.22
CA PRO A 631 22.61 8.34 38.27
C PRO A 631 22.27 6.90 38.69
N ILE A 632 21.22 6.29 38.11
CA ILE A 632 20.73 4.95 38.49
C ILE A 632 21.81 3.87 38.30
N ARG A 633 22.62 4.02 37.24
CA ARG A 633 23.88 3.29 37.07
C ARG A 633 25.05 4.22 37.42
N ALA A 634 25.85 3.81 38.40
CA ALA A 634 27.03 4.54 38.80
C ALA A 634 28.08 4.63 37.67
N PRO A 635 28.83 5.75 37.58
CA PRO A 635 30.06 5.82 36.79
C PRO A 635 31.07 4.75 37.22
N ARG A 636 31.77 4.14 36.25
CA ARG A 636 32.79 3.11 36.49
C ARG A 636 34.19 3.68 36.25
N PHE A 637 35.09 3.54 37.21
CA PHE A 637 36.48 3.99 37.15
C PHE A 637 37.44 2.81 36.97
N LEU A 638 38.36 2.89 36.01
CA LEU A 638 39.42 1.91 35.76
C LEU A 638 40.77 2.61 35.82
N PHE A 639 41.61 2.29 36.81
CA PHE A 639 42.89 2.95 37.02
C PHE A 639 43.98 2.31 36.16
N GLN A 640 44.84 3.15 35.57
CA GLN A 640 45.89 2.74 34.64
C GLN A 640 47.25 2.72 35.37
N PRO A 641 47.98 1.59 35.37
CA PRO A 641 49.35 1.53 35.90
C PRO A 641 50.29 2.54 35.21
N ARG A 642 51.14 3.19 36.01
CA ARG A 642 51.98 4.31 35.57
C ARG A 642 53.26 3.80 34.90
N LEU A 643 53.22 3.54 33.59
CA LEU A 643 54.34 3.03 32.79
C LEU A 643 55.58 3.94 32.70
N THR A 644 55.55 5.15 33.27
CA THR A 644 56.62 6.16 33.17
C THR A 644 57.33 6.42 34.50
N MET A 645 58.24 5.51 34.85
CA MET A 645 59.33 5.79 35.79
C MET A 645 60.67 5.49 35.12
N THR A 646 61.29 6.53 34.55
CA THR A 646 62.61 6.46 33.92
C THR A 646 63.72 6.53 34.97
N SER A 647 63.78 5.52 35.84
CA SER A 647 64.90 5.26 36.74
C SER A 647 65.20 3.76 36.81
N LYS A 648 66.40 3.40 37.25
CA LYS A 648 66.92 2.03 37.17
C LYS A 648 66.35 1.17 38.30
N ALA A 649 65.93 -0.06 37.95
CA ALA A 649 65.65 -1.16 38.87
C ALA A 649 64.72 -0.82 40.06
N VAL A 650 63.42 -0.68 39.80
CA VAL A 650 62.37 -0.82 40.82
C VAL A 650 62.02 -2.31 40.95
N ASP A 651 61.86 -2.80 42.19
CA ASP A 651 61.45 -4.18 42.45
C ASP A 651 60.07 -4.49 41.87
N LYS A 652 59.92 -5.67 41.27
CA LYS A 652 58.63 -6.17 40.75
C LYS A 652 57.56 -6.20 41.84
N ASP A 653 57.96 -6.57 43.06
CA ASP A 653 57.06 -6.69 44.20
C ASP A 653 56.44 -5.33 44.61
N GLN A 654 57.18 -4.23 44.43
CA GLN A 654 56.65 -2.88 44.70
C GLN A 654 55.60 -2.46 43.67
N LEU A 655 55.79 -2.84 42.39
CA LEU A 655 54.79 -2.63 41.34
C LEU A 655 53.51 -3.43 41.61
N PHE A 656 53.62 -4.71 42.00
CA PHE A 656 52.45 -5.52 42.36
C PHE A 656 51.70 -4.97 43.59
N VAL A 657 52.40 -4.44 44.59
CA VAL A 657 51.76 -3.77 45.74
C VAL A 657 51.00 -2.52 45.29
N TYR A 658 51.58 -1.69 44.42
CA TYR A 658 50.92 -0.50 43.89
C TYR A 658 49.71 -0.83 42.99
N GLU A 659 49.80 -1.88 42.15
CA GLU A 659 48.66 -2.35 41.36
C GLU A 659 47.53 -2.89 42.23
N ASN A 660 47.83 -3.67 43.28
CA ASN A 660 46.83 -4.13 44.25
C ASN A 660 46.16 -2.96 44.98
N GLN A 661 46.93 -1.96 45.39
CA GLN A 661 46.42 -0.72 45.99
C GLN A 661 45.47 0.05 45.06
N LEU A 662 45.79 0.14 43.75
CA LEU A 662 44.89 0.72 42.76
C LEU A 662 43.62 -0.14 42.54
N LYS A 663 43.70 -1.46 42.73
CA LYS A 663 42.50 -2.33 42.71
C LYS A 663 41.64 -2.21 43.97
N GLU A 664 42.22 -1.97 45.14
CA GLU A 664 41.46 -1.61 46.34
C GLU A 664 40.73 -0.27 46.16
N LEU A 665 41.39 0.72 45.54
CA LEU A 665 40.78 1.99 45.15
C LEU A 665 39.64 1.83 44.11
N GLU A 666 39.82 0.99 43.09
CA GLU A 666 38.74 0.65 42.15
C GLU A 666 37.53 0.03 42.84
N ILE A 667 37.76 -0.94 43.74
CA ILE A 667 36.68 -1.62 44.46
C ILE A 667 35.94 -0.65 45.37
N GLU A 668 36.66 0.19 46.11
CA GLU A 668 36.09 1.18 47.02
C GLU A 668 35.16 2.18 46.31
N VAL A 669 35.48 2.56 45.07
CA VAL A 669 34.73 3.57 44.29
C VAL A 669 33.66 2.97 43.38
N ASN A 670 33.85 1.73 42.89
CA ASN A 670 32.93 1.07 41.95
C ASN A 670 31.95 0.08 42.60
N ALA A 671 32.24 -0.45 43.79
CA ALA A 671 31.38 -1.44 44.46
C ALA A 671 30.62 -0.87 45.66
N TYR A 672 31.17 0.15 46.33
CA TYR A 672 30.57 0.78 47.52
C TYR A 672 30.06 2.21 47.25
N TYR A 673 29.72 2.53 46.00
CA TYR A 673 29.24 3.86 45.61
C TYR A 673 27.95 4.29 46.32
N ASP A 674 27.12 3.33 46.77
CA ASP A 674 25.90 3.62 47.54
C ASP A 674 26.19 4.32 48.88
N GLU A 675 27.38 4.08 49.47
CA GLU A 675 27.83 4.77 50.69
C GLU A 675 28.11 6.26 50.45
N LEU A 676 28.34 6.66 49.20
CA LEU A 676 28.67 8.02 48.80
C LEU A 676 27.42 8.88 48.50
N VAL A 677 26.21 8.30 48.54
CA VAL A 677 24.96 8.95 48.11
C VAL A 677 23.95 9.09 49.26
N PRO A 678 24.05 10.17 50.06
CA PRO A 678 22.96 10.61 50.91
C PRO A 678 21.64 10.82 50.13
N LYS A 679 20.51 10.58 50.79
CA LYS A 679 19.18 10.77 50.20
C LYS A 679 19.02 12.20 49.67
N GLY A 680 18.68 12.32 48.39
CA GLY A 680 18.55 13.60 47.68
C GLY A 680 19.81 14.07 46.93
N THR A 681 20.97 13.43 47.09
CA THR A 681 22.22 13.82 46.39
C THR A 681 22.59 12.91 45.22
N GLU A 682 21.65 12.08 44.74
CA GLU A 682 21.83 11.09 43.66
C GLU A 682 22.56 11.66 42.43
N TYR A 683 22.20 12.88 42.00
CA TYR A 683 22.80 13.53 40.83
C TYR A 683 24.27 13.98 41.01
N PHE A 684 24.80 13.99 42.24
CA PHE A 684 26.18 14.37 42.57
C PHE A 684 27.16 13.19 42.64
N LEU A 685 26.67 11.95 42.49
CA LEU A 685 27.45 10.71 42.59
C LEU A 685 28.82 10.75 41.88
N LEU A 686 28.91 11.27 40.65
CA LEU A 686 30.19 11.39 39.93
C LEU A 686 31.23 12.23 40.69
N LEU A 687 30.81 13.35 41.29
CA LEU A 687 31.70 14.24 42.03
C LEU A 687 32.03 13.66 43.41
N HIS A 688 31.10 12.95 44.04
CA HIS A 688 31.33 12.21 45.28
C HIS A 688 32.32 11.05 45.10
N GLN A 689 32.23 10.31 43.98
CA GLN A 689 33.24 9.31 43.60
C GLN A 689 34.61 9.95 43.35
N LEU A 690 34.67 11.08 42.63
CA LEU A 690 35.94 11.81 42.44
C LEU A 690 36.53 12.28 43.78
N ARG A 691 35.73 12.85 44.69
CA ARG A 691 36.22 13.23 46.03
C ARG A 691 36.70 12.03 46.83
N LYS A 692 36.01 10.88 46.77
CA LYS A 692 36.47 9.62 47.38
C LYS A 692 37.82 9.18 46.80
N ILE A 693 38.04 9.34 45.50
CA ILE A 693 39.35 9.06 44.85
C ILE A 693 40.43 10.01 45.37
N GLU A 694 40.19 11.32 45.46
CA GLU A 694 41.16 12.28 45.98
C GLU A 694 41.61 11.90 47.40
N VAL A 695 40.65 11.61 48.29
CA VAL A 695 40.90 11.20 49.68
C VAL A 695 41.69 9.90 49.76
N CYS A 696 41.31 8.88 48.99
CA CYS A 696 42.03 7.61 49.01
C CYS A 696 43.43 7.72 48.38
N PHE A 697 43.62 8.58 47.38
CA PHE A 697 44.94 8.84 46.79
C PHE A 697 45.86 9.62 47.74
N ASP A 698 45.33 10.50 48.59
CA ASP A 698 46.09 11.09 49.70
C ASP A 698 46.59 10.05 50.70
N VAL A 699 45.74 9.11 51.13
CA VAL A 699 46.15 8.02 52.02
C VAL A 699 47.25 7.17 51.38
N LEU A 700 47.09 6.81 50.10
CA LEU A 700 48.08 6.06 49.32
C LEU A 700 49.42 6.81 49.20
N CYS A 701 49.40 8.13 48.99
CA CYS A 701 50.61 8.94 48.89
C CYS A 701 51.30 9.14 50.24
N ASN A 702 50.55 9.47 51.30
CA ASN A 702 51.07 9.62 52.66
C ASN A 702 51.75 8.33 53.16
N ALA A 703 51.16 7.17 52.84
CA ALA A 703 51.70 5.84 53.15
C ALA A 703 52.85 5.38 52.21
N ALA A 704 53.25 6.20 51.24
CA ALA A 704 54.43 6.01 50.40
C ALA A 704 55.56 6.99 50.73
N SER A 705 55.26 8.12 51.39
CA SER A 705 56.24 9.05 51.95
C SER A 705 56.77 8.56 53.30
N ASP A 706 57.80 7.72 53.23
CA ASP A 706 58.40 6.90 54.30
C ASP A 706 59.18 7.71 55.38
N GLY A 707 58.66 8.87 55.84
CA GLY A 707 59.43 9.74 56.75
C GLY A 707 58.73 10.84 57.57
N ASP A 708 57.69 11.53 57.08
CA ASP A 708 57.14 12.71 57.81
C ASP A 708 55.67 13.05 57.42
N ALA A 709 54.79 12.06 57.48
CA ALA A 709 53.37 12.25 57.19
C ALA A 709 52.53 12.39 58.48
N ASP A 710 51.67 13.41 58.55
CA ASP A 710 50.66 13.55 59.61
C ASP A 710 49.71 12.34 59.65
N VAL A 711 49.96 11.39 60.56
CA VAL A 711 49.09 10.23 60.82
C VAL A 711 47.92 10.63 61.74
N SER A 712 47.33 11.81 61.51
CA SER A 712 46.27 12.40 62.34
C SER A 712 44.88 11.85 62.04
N LEU A 713 44.72 11.06 60.96
CA LEU A 713 43.42 10.62 60.43
C LEU A 713 43.17 9.11 60.46
N CYS A 714 44.05 8.26 61.03
CA CYS A 714 43.87 6.79 60.98
C CYS A 714 43.93 6.15 62.37
N PHE A 715 42.87 5.43 62.76
CA PHE A 715 42.81 4.76 64.07
C PHE A 715 43.48 3.38 64.03
N GLY A 716 44.66 3.27 64.63
CA GLY A 716 45.37 2.01 64.85
C GLY A 716 46.52 1.76 63.88
N ARG A 717 46.57 0.57 63.26
CA ARG A 717 47.65 0.20 62.33
C ARG A 717 47.36 0.72 60.93
N GLU A 718 48.34 1.37 60.31
CA GLU A 718 48.29 1.85 58.92
C GLU A 718 47.90 0.74 57.92
N ARG A 719 48.43 -0.49 58.08
CA ARG A 719 48.20 -1.63 57.18
C ARG A 719 47.64 -2.86 57.88
N ARG A 720 46.71 -3.56 57.22
CA ARG A 720 46.01 -4.75 57.76
C ARG A 720 45.88 -5.88 56.72
N GLY A 721 45.73 -7.11 57.21
CA GLY A 721 45.47 -8.30 56.37
C GLY A 721 46.70 -8.82 55.60
N LYS A 722 46.48 -9.90 54.84
CA LYS A 722 47.53 -10.56 54.04
C LYS A 722 48.10 -9.64 52.95
N ASP A 723 47.22 -8.85 52.35
CA ASP A 723 47.53 -8.00 51.19
C ASP A 723 48.12 -6.62 51.60
N ARG A 724 48.27 -6.36 52.92
CA ARG A 724 48.72 -5.09 53.51
C ARG A 724 47.85 -3.89 53.14
N ARG A 725 46.53 -4.09 53.15
CA ARG A 725 45.47 -3.11 52.83
C ARG A 725 45.56 -1.86 53.69
N GLN A 726 45.07 -0.73 53.18
CA GLN A 726 45.04 0.56 53.88
C GLN A 726 43.64 0.92 54.42
N ALA A 727 43.62 1.88 55.34
CA ALA A 727 42.39 2.45 55.88
C ALA A 727 41.76 3.46 54.92
N LEU A 728 40.80 3.01 54.09
CA LEU A 728 40.14 3.85 53.06
C LEU A 728 38.70 4.27 53.42
N VAL A 729 38.10 3.69 54.46
CA VAL A 729 36.71 3.95 54.88
C VAL A 729 36.69 5.01 55.98
N MET A 730 35.84 6.03 55.87
CA MET A 730 35.66 7.03 56.94
C MET A 730 34.59 6.59 57.93
N ASP A 731 34.91 6.59 59.23
CA ASP A 731 33.90 6.68 60.28
C ASP A 731 33.49 8.15 60.45
N THR A 732 32.25 8.46 60.09
CA THR A 732 31.68 9.81 60.17
C THR A 732 31.45 10.29 61.60
N ALA A 733 31.37 9.39 62.59
CA ALA A 733 31.20 9.72 64.00
C ALA A 733 32.54 10.09 64.66
N ALA A 734 33.62 9.36 64.33
CA ALA A 734 34.96 9.64 64.85
C ALA A 734 35.75 10.65 63.99
N LYS A 735 35.38 10.85 62.72
CA LYS A 735 36.15 11.53 61.67
C LYS A 735 37.51 10.87 61.36
N GLU A 736 37.58 9.56 61.60
CA GLU A 736 38.79 8.73 61.41
C GLU A 736 38.62 7.79 60.22
N LEU A 737 39.71 7.52 59.52
CA LEU A 737 39.84 6.44 58.56
C LEU A 737 40.04 5.10 59.27
N ARG A 738 39.39 4.07 58.73
CA ARG A 738 39.48 2.68 59.17
C ARG A 738 39.61 1.73 57.99
N HIS A 739 40.11 0.54 58.28
CA HIS A 739 40.10 -0.60 57.36
C HIS A 739 38.67 -1.11 57.20
N ARG A 740 38.31 -1.46 55.95
CA ARG A 740 37.09 -2.21 55.64
C ARG A 740 37.19 -3.66 56.15
#